data_AF-A0A420M7G1-F1
#
_entry.id   AF-A0A420M7G1-F1
#
_cell.length_a   1.000
_cell.length_b   1.000
_cell.length_c   1.000
_cell.angle_alpha   90.00
_cell.angle_beta   90.00
_cell.angle_gamma   90.00
#
_symmetry.space_group_name_H-M   'P 1'
#
loop_
_entity.id
_entity.type
_entity.pdbx_description
1 polymer ?
#
loop_
_entity_poly.entity_id
_entity_poly.type
_entity_poly.pdbx_seq_one_letter_code
_entity_poly.pdbx_strand_id
1 'polypeptide(L)'
;MTPPERTPSDRLLFKNAPWLEIKERVRTKREALLCGGTVQAQTDRLMSVVLDAINDLVPRAKPSPYANRWWTMDLTRLRRMYTYWRNQARACRRRGREAADLEQKAREAAKEYHDAIRRQKKAHWDSFLEDGANIWQSARYLSPGGEAMGDKIPPLKRRDGTTTNDKAEQAEELLSVFFPPLPAVIEDEERRPAQREIAMPELTLEEVEEKVMAAKAWKAPGEDGLPAMVWKQLWPVVGDRVLHLFRTSLRDGELPVQWRSAKIIPLKKSGKDDYKVAKAWRPISLLSTLGKILEAVMADRISYAVETFGLLPTNHFGGRKQRSADQALLLLQEHIYKAWRNRKVLSLISFDVKGAYNGVFKDRLLQRLEARGILKGVVKWIDAFCSNRSATIVVNGYTSGRRDLPQAGLPQGSPLSLVLFLFFNADLVKCKIDAKGGSIAFIDDYSAWVTGPTAEANRVGIQAVIDRALEWERRSGVIFEEDKTVIIHFTRHHERTDESPYTIKGQAIIPKKSGKLLGLVMDSELRYEEHVKEAATQGLRAAMCLRRLKMLTPRTARQLFVATVAPTMDYASNVWSHRCGWRETRWLNEAQKMGAQAITGAFKTASMAVAEAEAGILPIGERHAKAGTRLYVNMQTLPKVHPLATLRVRETRRYMSPLTKLALAHDGAIERMETIEPYALPPWHRHMVVEYDSDKEAEAYVDTGDDVTETSNMRQVLIATSASARNGLVGMGGIVRNTASGVANDNIVAKYSATLGPRDEQNAYMAELEAIAMVLRCMPDGLQHRD
;
A
#
# COMPACT_ATOMS: atom_id res chain seq x y z
N MET A 1 11.06 3.72 42.65
CA MET A 1 11.32 3.24 41.28
C MET A 1 11.63 4.45 40.40
N THR A 2 12.91 4.71 40.18
CA THR A 2 13.39 5.65 39.15
C THR A 2 12.92 5.16 37.79
N PRO A 3 12.32 6.00 36.93
CA PRO A 3 12.01 5.57 35.56
C PRO A 3 13.33 5.19 34.88
N PRO A 4 13.39 4.07 34.14
CA PRO A 4 14.62 3.66 33.48
C PRO A 4 15.07 4.78 32.55
N GLU A 5 16.30 5.25 32.75
CA GLU A 5 16.99 6.16 31.84
C GLU A 5 16.95 5.54 30.45
N ARG A 6 16.21 6.18 29.55
CA ARG A 6 16.32 5.89 28.12
C ARG A 6 17.69 6.38 27.72
N THR A 7 18.69 5.50 27.62
CA THR A 7 19.93 5.82 26.92
C THR A 7 19.56 6.19 25.48
N PRO A 8 19.69 7.46 25.07
CA PRO A 8 19.34 7.86 23.72
C PRO A 8 20.39 7.25 22.78
N SER A 9 19.98 6.34 21.90
CA SER A 9 20.88 5.86 20.86
C SER A 9 21.13 7.00 19.88
N ASP A 10 22.39 7.27 19.57
CA ASP A 10 22.76 8.22 18.52
C ASP A 10 22.00 7.88 17.23
N ARG A 11 21.41 8.91 16.60
CA ARG A 11 20.65 8.75 15.36
C ARG A 11 21.37 9.48 14.22
N LEU A 12 21.69 8.75 13.15
CA LEU A 12 22.19 9.33 11.91
C LEU A 12 21.14 10.26 11.28
N LEU A 13 21.55 11.49 10.97
CA LEU A 13 20.74 12.50 10.31
C LEU A 13 21.02 12.50 8.80
N PHE A 14 20.52 11.48 8.10
CA PHE A 14 20.66 11.35 6.64
C PHE A 14 20.13 12.56 5.83
N LYS A 15 19.22 13.37 6.39
CA LYS A 15 18.76 14.60 5.74
C LYS A 15 19.81 15.72 5.71
N ASN A 16 20.83 15.63 6.56
CA ASN A 16 21.91 16.62 6.69
C ASN A 16 23.24 16.02 6.24
N ALA A 17 23.21 14.90 5.51
CA ALA A 17 24.41 14.20 5.07
C ALA A 17 25.05 14.96 3.90
N PRO A 18 26.39 15.16 3.90
CA PRO A 18 27.10 15.75 2.78
C PRO A 18 27.24 14.71 1.65
N TRP A 19 26.16 14.51 0.87
CA TRP A 19 26.09 13.41 -0.10
C TRP A 19 27.19 13.46 -1.17
N LEU A 20 27.64 14.64 -1.58
CA LEU A 20 28.74 14.79 -2.54
C LEU A 20 30.06 14.23 -1.99
N GLU A 21 30.42 14.58 -0.75
CA GLU A 21 31.61 14.06 -0.08
C GLU A 21 31.51 12.55 0.16
N ILE A 22 30.33 12.05 0.53
CA ILE A 22 30.07 10.62 0.72
C ILE A 22 30.25 9.88 -0.61
N LYS A 23 29.68 10.40 -1.72
CA LYS A 23 29.82 9.83 -3.08
C LYS A 23 31.31 9.68 -3.42
N GLU A 24 32.10 10.74 -3.24
CA GLU A 24 33.52 10.74 -3.60
C GLU A 24 34.36 9.80 -2.72
N ARG A 25 34.08 9.77 -1.40
CA ARG A 25 34.70 8.83 -0.46
C ARG A 25 34.43 7.38 -0.84
N VAL A 26 33.17 7.07 -1.19
CA VAL A 26 32.76 5.73 -1.62
C VAL A 26 33.42 5.39 -2.96
N ARG A 27 33.47 6.32 -3.92
CA ARG A 27 34.11 6.13 -5.23
C ARG A 27 35.57 5.75 -5.09
N THR A 28 36.33 6.54 -4.32
CA THR A 28 37.76 6.35 -4.10
C THR A 28 38.06 5.01 -3.42
N LYS A 29 37.35 4.68 -2.33
CA LYS A 29 37.54 3.40 -1.63
C LYS A 29 37.12 2.19 -2.47
N ARG A 30 36.12 2.34 -3.35
CA ARG A 30 35.61 1.28 -4.23
C ARG A 30 36.61 0.93 -5.33
N GLU A 31 37.31 1.90 -5.90
CA GLU A 31 38.30 1.67 -6.97
C GLU A 31 39.45 0.75 -6.50
N ALA A 32 39.76 0.76 -5.20
CA ALA A 32 40.76 -0.13 -4.60
C ALA A 32 40.27 -1.58 -4.38
N LEU A 33 39.01 -1.91 -4.67
CA LEU A 33 38.41 -3.21 -4.35
C LEU A 33 38.16 -4.09 -5.59
N LEU A 34 38.55 -5.36 -5.47
CA LEU A 34 38.31 -6.40 -6.47
C LEU A 34 36.82 -6.71 -6.66
N CYS A 35 36.39 -6.95 -7.91
CA CYS A 35 35.01 -7.35 -8.26
C CYS A 35 34.65 -8.77 -7.86
N GLY A 36 35.61 -9.71 -7.91
CA GLY A 36 35.35 -11.15 -7.83
C GLY A 36 35.22 -11.70 -6.41
N GLY A 37 34.76 -12.95 -6.29
CA GLY A 37 34.59 -13.66 -5.01
C GLY A 37 33.13 -14.06 -4.77
N THR A 38 32.87 -14.67 -3.61
CA THR A 38 31.53 -15.13 -3.23
C THR A 38 30.57 -13.95 -3.01
N VAL A 39 29.26 -14.22 -3.11
CA VAL A 39 28.19 -13.23 -2.86
C VAL A 39 28.37 -12.56 -1.50
N GLN A 40 28.75 -13.33 -0.48
CA GLN A 40 29.02 -12.82 0.87
C GLN A 40 30.21 -11.83 0.87
N ALA A 41 31.36 -12.22 0.31
CA ALA A 41 32.55 -11.37 0.29
C ALA A 41 32.35 -10.08 -0.52
N GLN A 42 31.62 -10.16 -1.64
CA GLN A 42 31.25 -8.98 -2.42
C GLN A 42 30.35 -8.04 -1.60
N THR A 43 29.37 -8.59 -0.87
CA THR A 43 28.47 -7.81 -0.01
C THR A 43 29.24 -7.15 1.15
N ASP A 44 30.11 -7.89 1.83
CA ASP A 44 30.88 -7.38 2.97
C ASP A 44 31.76 -6.19 2.56
N ARG A 45 32.43 -6.29 1.42
CA ARG A 45 33.27 -5.20 0.88
C ARG A 45 32.43 -3.96 0.53
N LEU A 46 31.31 -4.14 -0.17
CA LEU A 46 30.42 -3.03 -0.51
C LEU A 46 29.89 -2.35 0.75
N MET A 47 29.37 -3.14 1.69
CA MET A 47 28.79 -2.64 2.93
C MET A 47 29.83 -1.97 3.82
N SER A 48 31.06 -2.47 3.89
CA SER A 48 32.16 -1.84 4.63
C SER A 48 32.46 -0.45 4.08
N VAL A 49 32.63 -0.29 2.76
CA VAL A 49 32.91 1.02 2.16
C VAL A 49 31.77 2.02 2.42
N VAL A 50 30.53 1.59 2.23
CA VAL A 50 29.35 2.45 2.39
C VAL A 50 29.14 2.82 3.86
N LEU A 51 29.19 1.85 4.78
CA LEU A 51 28.99 2.09 6.20
C LEU A 51 30.11 2.92 6.81
N ASP A 52 31.36 2.73 6.39
CA ASP A 52 32.48 3.57 6.81
C ASP A 52 32.23 5.04 6.44
N ALA A 53 31.93 5.30 5.16
CA ALA A 53 31.70 6.66 4.68
C ALA A 53 30.50 7.31 5.40
N ILE A 54 29.43 6.56 5.63
CA ILE A 54 28.24 7.05 6.34
C ILE A 54 28.52 7.32 7.80
N ASN A 55 29.20 6.41 8.51
CA ASN A 55 29.48 6.57 9.93
C ASN A 55 30.46 7.72 10.21
N ASP A 56 31.38 7.98 9.27
CA ASP A 56 32.37 9.07 9.35
C ASP A 56 31.72 10.44 9.06
N LEU A 57 30.92 10.54 7.99
CA LEU A 57 30.50 11.83 7.43
C LEU A 57 29.06 12.25 7.80
N VAL A 58 28.17 11.31 8.15
CA VAL A 58 26.77 11.67 8.45
C VAL A 58 26.63 12.20 9.88
N PRO A 59 26.07 13.42 10.06
CA PRO A 59 25.89 13.99 11.40
C PRO A 59 25.02 13.11 12.30
N ARG A 60 25.37 13.05 13.59
CA ARG A 60 24.60 12.32 14.60
C ARG A 60 23.81 13.28 15.48
N ALA A 61 22.53 12.97 15.69
CA ALA A 61 21.71 13.61 16.71
C ALA A 61 21.64 12.75 17.96
N LYS A 62 21.67 13.41 19.12
CA LYS A 62 21.26 12.86 20.43
C LYS A 62 19.87 13.38 20.78
N PRO A 63 18.79 12.79 20.22
CA PRO A 63 17.44 13.28 20.46
C PRO A 63 17.10 13.17 21.96
N SER A 64 16.89 14.31 22.61
CA SER A 64 16.36 14.37 23.97
C SER A 64 14.85 14.11 23.96
N PRO A 65 14.29 13.40 24.96
CA PRO A 65 12.85 13.24 25.12
C PRO A 65 12.08 14.57 25.22
N TYR A 66 12.77 15.66 25.56
CA TYR A 66 12.20 17.00 25.74
C TYR A 66 12.36 17.92 24.52
N ALA A 67 12.99 17.43 23.44
CA ALA A 67 13.21 18.22 22.23
C ALA A 67 11.91 18.38 21.41
N ASN A 68 11.54 19.63 21.13
CA ASN A 68 10.40 19.96 20.28
C ASN A 68 10.88 20.28 18.85
N ARG A 69 10.30 19.63 17.83
CA ARG A 69 10.72 19.81 16.42
C ARG A 69 10.54 21.22 15.87
N TRP A 70 9.58 21.97 16.40
CA TRP A 70 9.31 23.36 16.01
C TRP A 70 10.18 24.37 16.79
N TRP A 71 11.05 23.93 17.70
CA TRP A 71 11.83 24.80 18.56
C TRP A 71 13.09 25.32 17.84
N THR A 72 13.27 26.64 17.81
CA THR A 72 14.39 27.30 17.13
C THR A 72 15.38 27.96 18.12
N MET A 73 16.56 28.32 17.62
CA MET A 73 17.54 29.11 18.39
C MET A 73 16.95 30.47 18.79
N ASP A 74 16.15 31.10 17.94
CA ASP A 74 15.48 32.37 18.24
C ASP A 74 14.50 32.26 19.41
N LEU A 75 13.70 31.18 19.47
CA LEU A 75 12.83 30.91 20.62
C LEU A 75 13.63 30.69 21.91
N THR A 76 14.83 30.13 21.80
CA THR A 76 15.75 29.98 22.94
C THR A 76 16.24 31.35 23.41
N ARG A 77 16.60 32.26 22.49
CA ARG A 77 17.01 33.63 22.79
C ARG A 77 15.86 34.42 23.45
N LEU A 78 14.66 34.39 22.88
CA LEU A 78 13.47 35.06 23.42
C LEU A 78 13.10 34.51 24.80
N ARG A 79 13.19 33.18 25.03
CA ARG A 79 12.98 32.57 26.36
C ARG A 79 13.97 33.13 27.39
N ARG A 80 15.24 33.28 27.03
CA ARG A 80 16.27 33.85 27.93
C ARG A 80 15.96 35.30 28.27
N MET A 81 15.60 36.12 27.28
CA MET A 81 15.20 37.52 27.48
C MET A 81 13.97 37.65 28.38
N TYR A 82 12.90 36.89 28.10
CA TYR A 82 11.71 36.82 28.96
C TYR A 82 12.07 36.40 30.39
N THR A 83 12.89 35.35 30.56
CA THR A 83 13.27 34.85 31.88
C THR A 83 14.08 35.89 32.65
N TYR A 84 14.99 36.60 31.99
CA TYR A 84 15.79 37.67 32.57
C TYR A 84 14.91 38.81 33.11
N TRP A 85 14.07 39.40 32.27
CA TRP A 85 13.19 40.50 32.66
C TRP A 85 12.18 40.09 33.73
N ARG A 86 11.61 38.88 33.61
CA ARG A 86 10.70 38.32 34.63
C ARG A 86 11.41 38.16 35.98
N ASN A 87 12.65 37.68 36.01
CA ASN A 87 13.39 37.48 37.23
C ASN A 87 13.77 38.81 37.89
N GLN A 88 14.14 39.84 37.10
CA GLN A 88 14.38 41.19 37.63
C GLN A 88 13.12 41.82 38.22
N ALA A 89 11.99 41.77 37.50
CA ALA A 89 10.71 42.27 38.00
C ALA A 89 10.24 41.53 39.26
N ARG A 90 10.46 40.20 39.34
CA ARG A 90 10.18 39.40 40.55
C ARG A 90 11.10 39.76 41.72
N ALA A 91 12.38 40.03 41.46
CA ALA A 91 13.34 40.42 42.50
C ALA A 91 13.00 41.80 43.09
N CYS A 92 12.59 42.77 42.28
CA CYS A 92 12.12 44.07 42.75
C CYS A 92 10.85 43.96 43.60
N ARG A 93 9.87 43.16 43.16
CA ARG A 93 8.65 42.88 43.95
C ARG A 93 8.93 42.26 45.31
N ARG A 94 9.84 41.28 45.38
CA ARG A 94 10.25 40.66 46.64
C ARG A 94 10.95 41.63 47.60
N ARG A 95 11.54 42.70 47.07
CA ARG A 95 12.18 43.77 47.85
C ARG A 95 11.23 44.92 48.17
N GLY A 96 9.93 44.79 47.88
CA GLY A 96 8.92 45.81 48.17
C GLY A 96 9.02 47.09 47.32
N ARG A 97 9.76 47.06 46.19
CA ARG A 97 9.89 48.23 45.30
C ARG A 97 8.99 48.09 44.08
N GLU A 98 8.21 49.12 43.82
CA GLU A 98 7.41 49.23 42.61
C GLU A 98 8.29 49.72 41.45
N ALA A 99 8.38 48.92 40.39
CA ALA A 99 9.19 49.23 39.21
C ALA A 99 8.38 48.95 37.95
N ALA A 100 7.46 49.87 37.63
CA ALA A 100 6.51 49.76 36.52
C ALA A 100 7.23 49.47 35.19
N ASP A 101 8.37 50.09 34.92
CA ASP A 101 9.16 49.87 33.71
C ASP A 101 9.68 48.44 33.56
N LEU A 102 10.11 47.82 34.66
CA LEU A 102 10.59 46.44 34.65
C LEU A 102 9.42 45.46 34.48
N GLU A 103 8.25 45.77 35.05
CA GLU A 103 7.04 45.00 34.80
C GLU A 103 6.57 45.09 33.35
N GLN A 104 6.60 46.29 32.77
CA GLN A 104 6.24 46.53 31.38
C GLN A 104 7.17 45.78 30.43
N LYS A 105 8.50 45.90 30.61
CA LYS A 105 9.50 45.14 29.83
C LYS A 105 9.33 43.63 29.98
N ALA A 106 8.99 43.14 31.18
CA ALA A 106 8.70 41.72 31.38
C ALA A 106 7.42 41.27 30.66
N ARG A 107 6.37 42.11 30.62
CA ARG A 107 5.12 41.84 29.88
C ARG A 107 5.33 41.85 28.38
N GLU A 108 6.10 42.81 27.85
CA GLU A 108 6.45 42.90 26.43
C GLU A 108 7.29 41.71 25.99
N ALA A 109 8.37 41.38 26.71
CA ALA A 109 9.19 40.20 26.42
C ALA A 109 8.40 38.89 26.55
N ALA A 110 7.45 38.80 27.48
CA ALA A 110 6.55 37.66 27.59
C ALA A 110 5.61 37.59 26.38
N LYS A 111 5.00 38.70 25.96
CA LYS A 111 4.11 38.77 24.81
C LYS A 111 4.86 38.34 23.54
N GLU A 112 6.02 38.94 23.29
CA GLU A 112 6.86 38.63 22.12
C GLU A 112 7.26 37.15 22.07
N TYR A 113 7.69 36.58 23.20
CA TYR A 113 8.03 35.16 23.30
C TYR A 113 6.83 34.24 23.03
N HIS A 114 5.67 34.50 23.63
CA HIS A 114 4.48 33.66 23.41
C HIS A 114 3.89 33.84 21.99
N ASP A 115 3.97 35.04 21.42
CA ASP A 115 3.57 35.33 20.05
C ASP A 115 4.49 34.64 19.05
N ALA A 116 5.81 34.67 19.29
CA ALA A 116 6.78 33.92 18.50
C ALA A 116 6.54 32.40 18.59
N ILE A 117 6.20 31.86 19.77
CA ILE A 117 5.80 30.45 19.90
C ILE A 117 4.57 30.15 19.06
N ARG A 118 3.53 30.99 19.13
CA ARG A 118 2.30 30.77 18.35
C ARG A 118 2.57 30.82 16.85
N ARG A 119 3.34 31.82 16.39
CA ARG A 119 3.76 31.95 14.99
C ARG A 119 4.59 30.77 14.54
N GLN A 120 5.60 30.35 15.30
CA GLN A 120 6.47 29.23 14.94
C GLN A 120 5.72 27.89 14.93
N LYS A 121 4.82 27.66 15.90
CA LYS A 121 3.96 26.48 15.88
C LYS A 121 3.05 26.46 14.66
N LYS A 122 2.46 27.60 14.30
CA LYS A 122 1.62 27.74 13.10
C LYS A 122 2.45 27.52 11.84
N ALA A 123 3.56 28.23 11.66
CA ALA A 123 4.43 28.08 10.49
C ALA A 123 4.99 26.66 10.33
N HIS A 124 5.40 26.01 11.43
CA HIS A 124 5.84 24.62 11.39
C HIS A 124 4.70 23.66 11.04
N TRP A 125 3.48 23.92 11.53
CA TRP A 125 2.30 23.12 11.19
C TRP A 125 1.87 23.33 9.74
N ASP A 126 1.85 24.58 9.26
CA ASP A 126 1.52 24.95 7.89
C ASP A 126 2.53 24.33 6.92
N SER A 127 3.84 24.49 7.17
CA SER A 127 4.91 23.84 6.40
C SER A 127 4.83 22.30 6.46
N PHE A 128 4.48 21.73 7.62
CA PHE A 128 4.26 20.28 7.74
C PHE A 128 3.10 19.81 6.87
N LEU A 129 2.06 20.63 6.66
CA LEU A 129 0.87 20.30 5.89
C LEU A 129 0.94 20.66 4.41
N GLU A 130 1.77 21.63 4.04
CA GLU A 130 2.09 21.98 2.65
C GLU A 130 2.79 20.83 1.94
N ASP A 131 3.61 20.07 2.67
CA ASP A 131 4.16 18.81 2.18
C ASP A 131 3.07 17.74 2.09
N GLY A 132 2.59 17.51 0.87
CA GLY A 132 1.59 16.48 0.56
C GLY A 132 1.98 15.07 1.03
N ALA A 133 3.27 14.77 1.22
CA ALA A 133 3.72 13.48 1.75
C ALA A 133 3.34 13.30 3.24
N ASN A 134 3.11 14.39 3.98
CA ASN A 134 2.74 14.37 5.38
C ASN A 134 1.23 14.23 5.62
N ILE A 135 0.41 14.17 4.58
CA ILE A 135 -1.04 13.91 4.70
C ILE A 135 -1.32 12.61 5.44
N TRP A 136 -0.54 11.56 5.17
CA TRP A 136 -0.69 10.28 5.88
C TRP A 136 -0.21 10.33 7.33
N GLN A 137 0.76 11.19 7.65
CA GLN A 137 1.17 11.44 9.04
C GLN A 137 0.09 12.23 9.77
N SER A 138 -0.51 13.21 9.10
CA SER A 138 -1.65 13.99 9.59
C SER A 138 -2.88 13.10 9.82
N ALA A 139 -3.13 12.15 8.92
CA ALA A 139 -4.17 11.14 9.05
C ALA A 139 -3.99 10.26 10.29
N ARG A 140 -2.76 10.04 10.77
CA ARG A 140 -2.54 9.31 12.04
C ARG A 140 -3.09 10.07 13.24
N TYR A 141 -3.05 11.41 13.21
CA TYR A 141 -3.70 12.23 14.24
C TYR A 141 -5.23 12.13 14.20
N LEU A 142 -5.80 11.58 13.12
CA LEU A 142 -7.23 11.32 12.99
C LEU A 142 -7.68 9.99 13.62
N SER A 143 -6.76 9.17 14.14
CA SER A 143 -7.13 7.89 14.75
C SER A 143 -7.54 8.09 16.22
N PRO A 144 -8.78 7.77 16.62
CA PRO A 144 -9.19 7.89 18.01
C PRO A 144 -8.44 6.87 18.88
N GLY A 145 -7.79 7.33 19.96
CA GLY A 145 -7.14 6.46 20.96
C GLY A 145 -5.61 6.42 20.94
N GLY A 146 -4.95 7.17 20.06
CA GLY A 146 -3.49 7.28 20.03
C GLY A 146 -2.94 8.32 21.00
N GLU A 147 -3.05 8.11 22.32
CA GLU A 147 -2.02 8.70 23.17
C GLU A 147 -0.67 8.15 22.69
N ALA A 148 0.37 8.98 22.62
CA ALA A 148 1.72 8.55 22.24
C ALA A 148 2.30 7.41 23.12
N MET A 149 1.57 7.00 24.16
CA MET A 149 1.83 5.87 25.04
C MET A 149 1.16 4.55 24.62
N GLY A 150 0.19 4.60 23.69
CA GLY A 150 -0.67 3.48 23.30
C GLY A 150 -0.02 2.41 22.42
N ASP A 151 1.08 2.69 21.73
CA ASP A 151 1.77 1.71 20.87
C ASP A 151 2.70 0.74 21.62
N LYS A 152 2.74 0.84 22.96
CA LYS A 152 3.50 -0.10 23.77
C LYS A 152 2.84 -1.47 23.81
N ILE A 153 3.66 -2.50 23.78
CA ILE A 153 3.23 -3.89 23.97
C ILE A 153 2.99 -4.09 25.48
N PRO A 154 1.75 -4.35 25.92
CA PRO A 154 1.47 -4.63 27.33
C PRO A 154 2.02 -6.00 27.72
N PRO A 155 2.13 -6.31 29.03
CA PRO A 155 2.39 -7.67 29.49
C PRO A 155 1.45 -8.66 28.81
N LEU A 156 2.02 -9.69 28.19
CA LEU A 156 1.31 -10.65 27.37
C LEU A 156 0.87 -11.85 28.20
N LYS A 157 -0.33 -12.38 27.94
CA LYS A 157 -0.80 -13.64 28.50
C LYS A 157 -0.25 -14.80 27.69
N ARG A 158 0.41 -15.74 28.38
CA ARG A 158 0.90 -17.00 27.81
C ARG A 158 -0.22 -18.05 27.77
N ARG A 159 0.01 -19.15 27.05
CA ARG A 159 -0.95 -20.26 26.93
C ARG A 159 -1.22 -20.99 28.26
N ASP A 160 -0.27 -20.95 29.19
CA ASP A 160 -0.35 -21.55 30.53
C ASP A 160 -1.14 -20.68 31.54
N GLY A 161 -1.68 -19.54 31.11
CA GLY A 161 -2.42 -18.60 31.96
C GLY A 161 -1.54 -17.60 32.71
N THR A 162 -0.21 -17.73 32.64
CA THR A 162 0.73 -16.77 33.24
C THR A 162 0.86 -15.51 32.38
N THR A 163 1.42 -14.45 32.97
CA THR A 163 1.67 -13.17 32.27
C THR A 163 3.16 -12.90 32.23
N THR A 164 3.66 -12.39 31.10
CA THR A 164 5.08 -12.03 30.95
C THR A 164 5.49 -10.92 31.92
N ASN A 165 6.61 -11.09 32.61
CA ASN A 165 7.08 -10.17 33.64
C ASN A 165 8.02 -9.08 33.10
N ASP A 166 8.75 -9.37 32.02
CA ASP A 166 9.71 -8.46 31.42
C ASP A 166 9.64 -8.41 29.88
N LYS A 167 10.46 -7.54 29.28
CA LYS A 167 10.49 -7.34 27.83
C LYS A 167 11.11 -8.52 27.06
N ALA A 168 11.97 -9.31 27.70
CA ALA A 168 12.61 -10.46 27.08
C ALA A 168 11.60 -11.62 26.96
N GLU A 169 10.82 -11.87 28.01
CA GLU A 169 9.71 -12.81 28.00
C GLU A 169 8.61 -12.40 27.01
N GLN A 170 8.30 -11.10 26.91
CA GLN A 170 7.39 -10.58 25.89
C GLN A 170 7.89 -10.85 24.47
N ALA A 171 9.19 -10.62 24.22
CA ALA A 171 9.83 -10.88 22.94
C ALA A 171 9.78 -12.37 22.56
N GLU A 172 10.03 -13.25 23.52
CA GLU A 172 9.98 -14.69 23.35
C GLU A 172 8.57 -15.20 23.03
N GLU A 173 7.56 -14.77 23.79
CA GLU A 173 6.17 -15.15 23.56
C GLU A 173 5.66 -14.66 22.19
N LEU A 174 6.08 -13.46 21.77
CA LEU A 174 5.73 -12.97 20.43
C LEU A 174 6.39 -13.80 19.35
N LEU A 175 7.68 -14.11 19.46
CA LEU A 175 8.38 -14.93 18.47
C LEU A 175 7.80 -16.35 18.37
N SER A 176 7.48 -16.98 19.49
CA SER A 176 6.89 -18.34 19.50
C SER A 176 5.50 -18.37 18.86
N VAL A 177 4.70 -17.31 19.04
CA VAL A 177 3.37 -17.20 18.45
C VAL A 177 3.42 -16.80 16.97
N PHE A 178 4.41 -15.99 16.58
CA PHE A 178 4.60 -15.55 15.19
C PHE A 178 5.18 -16.63 14.29
N PHE A 179 6.07 -17.47 14.82
CA PHE A 179 6.71 -18.56 14.08
C PHE A 179 6.46 -19.89 14.80
N PRO A 180 5.21 -20.39 14.77
CA PRO A 180 4.91 -21.69 15.32
C PRO A 180 5.64 -22.79 14.53
N PRO A 181 5.97 -23.93 15.15
CA PRO A 181 6.50 -25.08 14.42
C PRO A 181 5.48 -25.57 13.39
N LEU A 182 5.98 -26.13 12.30
CA LEU A 182 5.14 -26.80 11.30
C LEU A 182 4.40 -28.00 11.93
N PRO A 183 3.28 -28.44 11.34
CA PRO A 183 2.66 -29.70 11.70
C PRO A 183 3.66 -30.86 11.67
N ALA A 184 3.53 -31.79 12.62
CA ALA A 184 4.46 -32.92 12.76
C ALA A 184 4.48 -33.86 11.54
N VAL A 185 3.36 -33.92 10.81
CA VAL A 185 3.21 -34.71 9.58
C VAL A 185 2.70 -33.77 8.49
N ILE A 186 3.45 -33.68 7.40
CA ILE A 186 3.04 -33.02 6.16
C ILE A 186 2.99 -34.11 5.10
N GLU A 187 1.84 -34.29 4.48
CA GLU A 187 1.69 -35.31 3.44
C GLU A 187 2.42 -34.91 2.17
N ASP A 188 3.07 -35.88 1.54
CA ASP A 188 3.65 -35.69 0.21
C ASP A 188 2.55 -35.32 -0.80
N GLU A 189 2.91 -34.47 -1.78
CA GLU A 189 2.03 -34.25 -2.93
C GLU A 189 2.75 -34.77 -4.17
N GLU A 190 2.00 -35.49 -5.00
CA GLU A 190 2.53 -36.13 -6.21
C GLU A 190 3.26 -35.10 -7.07
N ARG A 191 4.44 -35.48 -7.56
CA ARG A 191 5.22 -34.64 -8.47
C ARG A 191 4.42 -34.44 -9.76
N ARG A 192 4.03 -33.20 -10.00
CA ARG A 192 3.37 -32.82 -11.24
C ARG A 192 4.42 -32.65 -12.35
N PRO A 193 4.09 -33.00 -13.60
CA PRO A 193 4.98 -32.72 -14.73
C PRO A 193 5.23 -31.22 -14.79
N ALA A 194 6.51 -30.83 -14.79
CA ALA A 194 6.91 -29.44 -14.87
C ALA A 194 6.45 -28.85 -16.22
N GLN A 195 5.83 -27.68 -16.18
CA GLN A 195 5.64 -26.88 -17.39
C GLN A 195 7.00 -26.47 -17.97
N ARG A 196 7.02 -26.14 -19.27
CA ARG A 196 8.23 -25.66 -19.93
C ARG A 196 8.79 -24.45 -19.17
N GLU A 197 10.07 -24.49 -18.89
CA GLU A 197 10.77 -23.39 -18.20
C GLU A 197 10.67 -22.09 -19.01
N ILE A 198 10.33 -21.01 -18.33
CA ILE A 198 10.16 -19.68 -18.91
C ILE A 198 11.49 -18.95 -18.87
N ALA A 199 12.06 -18.67 -20.04
CA ALA A 199 13.32 -17.94 -20.13
C ALA A 199 13.21 -16.53 -19.53
N MET A 200 14.19 -16.16 -18.70
CA MET A 200 14.39 -14.82 -18.19
C MET A 200 15.81 -14.39 -18.57
N PRO A 201 16.00 -13.23 -19.22
CA PRO A 201 17.33 -12.77 -19.62
C PRO A 201 18.15 -12.32 -18.41
N GLU A 202 19.43 -12.01 -18.63
CA GLU A 202 20.30 -11.47 -17.59
C GLU A 202 19.76 -10.14 -17.03
N LEU A 203 20.16 -9.79 -15.81
CA LEU A 203 19.74 -8.57 -15.13
C LEU A 203 20.38 -7.33 -15.75
N THR A 204 19.60 -6.31 -16.09
CA THR A 204 20.12 -5.04 -16.65
C THR A 204 20.31 -3.98 -15.57
N LEU A 205 21.17 -2.98 -15.79
CA LEU A 205 21.41 -1.90 -14.82
C LEU A 205 20.14 -1.06 -14.62
N GLU A 206 19.46 -0.76 -15.72
CA GLU A 206 18.27 0.08 -15.81
C GLU A 206 17.10 -0.50 -15.01
N GLU A 207 16.89 -1.81 -15.11
CA GLU A 207 15.86 -2.52 -14.33
C GLU A 207 16.11 -2.40 -12.82
N VAL A 208 17.38 -2.48 -12.38
CA VAL A 208 17.72 -2.32 -10.97
C VAL A 208 17.58 -0.87 -10.54
N GLU A 209 18.08 0.06 -11.36
CA GLU A 209 17.98 1.50 -11.14
C GLU A 209 16.53 1.96 -10.97
N GLU A 210 15.63 1.50 -11.85
CA GLU A 210 14.21 1.81 -11.75
C GLU A 210 13.65 1.43 -10.37
N LYS A 211 14.00 0.24 -9.85
CA LYS A 211 13.54 -0.19 -8.52
C LYS A 211 14.21 0.57 -7.38
N VAL A 212 15.47 0.99 -7.53
CA VAL A 212 16.16 1.88 -6.58
C VAL A 212 15.46 3.23 -6.52
N MET A 213 15.19 3.85 -7.68
CA MET A 213 14.57 5.17 -7.80
C MET A 213 13.09 5.13 -7.41
N ALA A 214 12.36 4.06 -7.67
CA ALA A 214 10.97 3.89 -7.22
C ALA A 214 10.85 3.61 -5.71
N ALA A 215 11.93 3.15 -5.04
CA ALA A 215 11.88 2.82 -3.63
C ALA A 215 11.57 4.06 -2.76
N LYS A 216 10.67 3.89 -1.79
CA LYS A 216 10.30 4.97 -0.85
C LYS A 216 11.50 5.33 0.03
N ALA A 217 12.08 6.50 -0.23
CA ALA A 217 13.40 6.89 0.26
C ALA A 217 13.58 6.80 1.80
N TRP A 218 12.56 7.23 2.56
CA TRP A 218 12.64 7.38 4.02
C TRP A 218 11.94 6.28 4.82
N LYS A 219 11.68 5.11 4.22
CA LYS A 219 11.12 3.97 4.96
C LYS A 219 12.13 3.39 5.94
N ALA A 220 11.62 2.78 7.01
CA ALA A 220 12.45 2.20 8.06
C ALA A 220 13.39 1.12 7.48
N PRO A 221 14.70 1.21 7.76
CA PRO A 221 15.69 0.25 7.28
C PRO A 221 15.69 -1.03 8.12
N GLY A 222 16.44 -2.04 7.65
CA GLY A 222 16.68 -3.29 8.38
C GLY A 222 17.74 -3.12 9.47
N GLU A 223 18.48 -4.19 9.75
CA GLU A 223 19.59 -4.18 10.73
C GLU A 223 20.78 -3.30 10.29
N ASP A 224 20.96 -3.10 8.99
CA ASP A 224 22.01 -2.26 8.40
C ASP A 224 21.84 -0.75 8.69
N GLY A 225 20.64 -0.31 9.08
CA GLY A 225 20.36 1.10 9.35
C GLY A 225 20.33 2.00 8.12
N LEU A 226 20.43 1.44 6.90
CA LEU A 226 20.53 2.20 5.66
C LEU A 226 19.16 2.37 4.98
N PRO A 227 18.54 3.57 4.98
CA PRO A 227 17.30 3.81 4.25
C PRO A 227 17.53 3.77 2.74
N ALA A 228 16.47 3.58 1.95
CA ALA A 228 16.57 3.52 0.49
C ALA A 228 17.20 4.79 -0.12
N MET A 229 17.07 5.94 0.55
CA MET A 229 17.73 7.19 0.16
C MET A 229 19.25 7.05 -0.02
N VAL A 230 19.90 6.24 0.83
CA VAL A 230 21.36 6.00 0.71
C VAL A 230 21.69 5.41 -0.65
N TRP A 231 20.94 4.39 -1.08
CA TRP A 231 21.18 3.72 -2.36
C TRP A 231 20.84 4.61 -3.54
N LYS A 232 19.81 5.46 -3.45
CA LYS A 232 19.51 6.46 -4.48
C LYS A 232 20.67 7.43 -4.68
N GLN A 233 21.18 7.99 -3.58
CA GLN A 233 22.27 8.98 -3.61
C GLN A 233 23.60 8.37 -4.07
N LEU A 234 23.86 7.12 -3.69
CA LEU A 234 25.10 6.43 -4.06
C LEU A 234 25.02 5.71 -5.41
N TRP A 235 23.84 5.61 -6.03
CA TRP A 235 23.62 4.84 -7.26
C TRP A 235 24.64 5.15 -8.38
N PRO A 236 24.97 6.43 -8.68
CA PRO A 236 25.96 6.77 -9.71
C PRO A 236 27.34 6.14 -9.46
N VAL A 237 27.67 5.85 -8.20
CA VAL A 237 28.97 5.32 -7.78
C VAL A 237 28.89 3.82 -7.45
N VAL A 238 27.74 3.25 -7.09
CA VAL A 238 27.65 1.84 -6.68
C VAL A 238 26.88 0.95 -7.65
N GLY A 239 26.19 1.52 -8.64
CA GLY A 239 25.28 0.82 -9.56
C GLY A 239 25.90 -0.44 -10.19
N ASP A 240 27.06 -0.31 -10.84
CA ASP A 240 27.73 -1.46 -11.48
C ASP A 240 28.11 -2.56 -10.49
N ARG A 241 28.53 -2.19 -9.28
CA ARG A 241 28.93 -3.14 -8.24
C ARG A 241 27.72 -3.88 -7.68
N VAL A 242 26.62 -3.16 -7.46
CA VAL A 242 25.35 -3.74 -7.04
C VAL A 242 24.82 -4.69 -8.12
N LEU A 243 24.87 -4.28 -9.39
CA LEU A 243 24.44 -5.12 -10.51
C LEU A 243 25.26 -6.42 -10.59
N HIS A 244 26.60 -6.32 -10.49
CA HIS A 244 27.48 -7.49 -10.48
C HIS A 244 27.17 -8.43 -9.30
N LEU A 245 26.95 -7.87 -8.11
CA LEU A 245 26.55 -8.62 -6.92
C LEU A 245 25.20 -9.35 -7.13
N PHE A 246 24.21 -8.67 -7.70
CA PHE A 246 22.89 -9.24 -7.96
C PHE A 246 22.95 -10.36 -9.01
N ARG A 247 23.69 -10.17 -10.10
CA ARG A 247 23.92 -11.21 -11.11
C ARG A 247 24.62 -12.43 -10.53
N THR A 248 25.65 -12.22 -9.72
CA THR A 248 26.37 -13.29 -9.01
C THR A 248 25.41 -14.04 -8.07
N SER A 249 24.62 -13.32 -7.28
CA SER A 249 23.61 -13.90 -6.37
C SER A 249 22.60 -14.77 -7.09
N LEU A 250 22.04 -14.29 -8.21
CA LEU A 250 21.06 -15.04 -9.00
C LEU A 250 21.67 -16.25 -9.71
N ARG A 251 22.88 -16.12 -10.25
CA ARG A 251 23.61 -17.21 -10.93
C ARG A 251 23.97 -18.33 -9.96
N ASP A 252 24.53 -17.97 -8.81
CA ASP A 252 25.03 -18.94 -7.84
C ASP A 252 23.88 -19.49 -6.96
N GLY A 253 22.74 -18.78 -6.92
CA GLY A 253 21.56 -19.14 -6.13
C GLY A 253 21.78 -18.91 -4.63
N GLU A 254 22.53 -17.87 -4.28
CA GLU A 254 22.95 -17.59 -2.90
C GLU A 254 22.55 -16.17 -2.46
N LEU A 255 22.33 -16.00 -1.15
CA LEU A 255 22.08 -14.71 -0.51
C LEU A 255 23.10 -14.44 0.60
N PRO A 256 23.56 -13.19 0.74
CA PRO A 256 24.41 -12.84 1.86
C PRO A 256 23.63 -12.92 3.18
N VAL A 257 24.32 -13.18 4.28
CA VAL A 257 23.74 -13.34 5.62
C VAL A 257 22.96 -12.07 6.03
N GLN A 258 23.44 -10.89 5.63
CA GLN A 258 22.80 -9.60 5.89
C GLN A 258 21.39 -9.49 5.32
N TRP A 259 21.08 -10.19 4.22
CA TRP A 259 19.75 -10.16 3.59
C TRP A 259 18.82 -11.24 4.17
N ARG A 260 19.39 -12.24 4.87
CA ARG A 260 18.65 -13.31 5.55
C ARG A 260 18.25 -12.98 6.98
N SER A 261 18.81 -11.90 7.55
CA SER A 261 18.45 -11.42 8.90
C SER A 261 17.35 -10.36 8.85
N ALA A 262 16.35 -10.49 9.74
CA ALA A 262 15.20 -9.59 9.80
C ALA A 262 15.06 -8.92 11.17
N LYS A 263 14.82 -7.60 11.17
CA LYS A 263 14.42 -6.88 12.37
C LYS A 263 12.90 -6.83 12.46
N ILE A 264 12.32 -7.59 13.38
CA ILE A 264 10.88 -7.75 13.57
C ILE A 264 10.32 -6.65 14.45
N ILE A 265 9.33 -5.92 13.91
CA ILE A 265 8.56 -4.90 14.62
C ILE A 265 7.11 -5.37 14.75
N PRO A 266 6.62 -5.66 15.97
CA PRO A 266 5.22 -6.01 16.19
C PRO A 266 4.30 -4.80 15.97
N LEU A 267 3.32 -4.92 15.08
CA LEU A 267 2.27 -3.91 14.86
C LEU A 267 0.91 -4.41 15.32
N LYS A 268 0.10 -3.53 15.90
CA LYS A 268 -1.26 -3.86 16.32
C LYS A 268 -2.14 -4.28 15.15
N LYS A 269 -2.86 -5.39 15.29
CA LYS A 269 -4.00 -5.71 14.42
C LYS A 269 -5.17 -4.83 14.82
N SER A 270 -5.76 -4.12 13.87
CA SER A 270 -6.92 -3.26 14.11
C SER A 270 -8.11 -4.03 14.68
N GLY A 271 -8.87 -3.40 15.58
CA GLY A 271 -10.16 -3.90 16.05
C GLY A 271 -10.09 -5.17 16.91
N LYS A 272 -8.99 -5.39 17.63
CA LYS A 272 -8.88 -6.47 18.62
C LYS A 272 -9.31 -5.99 20.00
N ASP A 273 -10.08 -6.84 20.69
CA ASP A 273 -10.64 -6.55 22.01
C ASP A 273 -9.57 -6.59 23.10
N ASP A 274 -8.61 -7.52 23.01
CA ASP A 274 -7.50 -7.65 23.96
C ASP A 274 -6.13 -7.69 23.27
N TYR A 275 -5.34 -6.63 23.49
CA TYR A 275 -3.96 -6.53 23.00
C TYR A 275 -2.93 -7.18 23.95
N LYS A 276 -3.36 -7.81 25.05
CA LYS A 276 -2.51 -8.67 25.89
C LYS A 276 -2.31 -10.05 25.29
N VAL A 277 -3.00 -10.38 24.20
CA VAL A 277 -2.83 -11.63 23.46
C VAL A 277 -1.84 -11.42 22.32
N ALA A 278 -0.79 -12.23 22.24
CA ALA A 278 0.24 -12.13 21.18
C ALA A 278 -0.36 -12.20 19.75
N LYS A 279 -1.42 -13.00 19.54
CA LYS A 279 -2.15 -13.11 18.26
C LYS A 279 -2.76 -11.77 17.79
N ALA A 280 -2.94 -10.79 18.68
CA ALA A 280 -3.41 -9.44 18.35
C ALA A 280 -2.35 -8.55 17.67
N TRP A 281 -1.13 -9.05 17.50
CA TRP A 281 -0.01 -8.34 16.88
C TRP A 281 0.41 -9.01 15.55
N ARG A 282 1.02 -8.24 14.64
CA ARG A 282 1.59 -8.70 13.37
C ARG A 282 3.11 -8.49 13.37
N PRO A 283 3.90 -9.50 13.01
CA PRO A 283 5.35 -9.34 12.84
C PRO A 283 5.65 -8.68 11.50
N ILE A 284 6.09 -7.43 11.49
CA ILE A 284 6.64 -6.81 10.28
C ILE A 284 8.15 -7.02 10.25
N SER A 285 8.64 -7.66 9.19
CA SER A 285 10.05 -7.92 8.95
C SER A 285 10.70 -6.74 8.23
N LEU A 286 11.55 -5.99 8.94
CA LEU A 286 12.41 -4.99 8.32
C LEU A 286 13.68 -5.68 7.80
N LEU A 287 13.74 -5.88 6.49
CA LEU A 287 14.88 -6.45 5.77
C LEU A 287 15.83 -5.35 5.26
N SER A 288 17.07 -5.74 4.93
CA SER A 288 18.04 -4.87 4.25
C SER A 288 17.41 -4.19 3.03
N THR A 289 17.64 -2.90 2.89
CA THR A 289 17.07 -2.11 1.79
C THR A 289 17.62 -2.55 0.43
N LEU A 290 18.90 -2.92 0.37
CA LEU A 290 19.53 -3.44 -0.85
C LEU A 290 18.97 -4.81 -1.25
N GLY A 291 18.83 -5.73 -0.29
CA GLY A 291 18.20 -7.04 -0.54
C GLY A 291 16.76 -6.90 -1.05
N LYS A 292 15.97 -5.98 -0.48
CA LYS A 292 14.61 -5.69 -0.95
C LYS A 292 14.55 -5.14 -2.38
N ILE A 293 15.58 -4.45 -2.85
CA ILE A 293 15.65 -3.98 -4.25
C ILE A 293 15.74 -5.20 -5.17
N LEU A 294 16.64 -6.16 -4.90
CA LEU A 294 16.72 -7.41 -5.67
C LEU A 294 15.42 -8.21 -5.60
N GLU A 295 14.83 -8.33 -4.40
CA GLU A 295 13.52 -8.96 -4.22
C GLU A 295 12.42 -8.28 -5.07
N ALA A 296 12.43 -6.94 -5.16
CA ALA A 296 11.45 -6.19 -5.95
C ALA A 296 11.63 -6.43 -7.46
N VAL A 297 12.88 -6.47 -7.93
CA VAL A 297 13.20 -6.81 -9.31
C VAL A 297 12.70 -8.21 -9.66
N MET A 298 13.02 -9.21 -8.84
CA MET A 298 12.56 -10.58 -9.05
C MET A 298 11.05 -10.72 -8.95
N ALA A 299 10.40 -9.98 -8.04
CA ALA A 299 8.95 -9.95 -7.94
C ALA A 299 8.30 -9.44 -9.23
N ASP A 300 8.85 -8.41 -9.86
CA ASP A 300 8.29 -7.86 -11.11
C ASP A 300 8.52 -8.81 -12.29
N ARG A 301 9.71 -9.44 -12.40
CA ARG A 301 9.99 -10.50 -13.39
C ARG A 301 9.04 -11.69 -13.27
N ILE A 302 8.82 -12.19 -12.06
CA ILE A 302 7.90 -13.30 -11.82
C ILE A 302 6.45 -12.86 -12.09
N SER A 303 6.07 -11.64 -11.69
CA SER A 303 4.73 -11.11 -11.96
C SER A 303 4.46 -10.96 -13.46
N TYR A 304 5.45 -10.50 -14.23
CA TYR A 304 5.39 -10.47 -15.69
C TYR A 304 5.15 -11.87 -16.26
N ALA A 305 5.92 -12.88 -15.81
CA ALA A 305 5.73 -14.25 -16.26
C ALA A 305 4.35 -14.83 -15.91
N VAL A 306 3.84 -14.52 -14.70
CA VAL A 306 2.51 -14.94 -14.24
C VAL A 306 1.40 -14.45 -15.16
N GLU A 307 1.42 -13.16 -15.53
CA GLU A 307 0.37 -12.57 -16.36
C GLU A 307 0.53 -12.93 -17.84
N THR A 308 1.77 -13.01 -18.34
CA THR A 308 2.06 -13.32 -19.76
C THR A 308 1.79 -14.78 -20.11
N PHE A 309 2.19 -15.71 -19.24
CA PHE A 309 2.08 -17.15 -19.50
C PHE A 309 0.94 -17.84 -18.74
N GLY A 310 0.14 -17.08 -17.97
CA GLY A 310 -1.05 -17.61 -17.29
C GLY A 310 -0.75 -18.63 -16.21
N LEU A 311 0.30 -18.42 -15.40
CA LEU A 311 0.83 -19.41 -14.44
C LEU A 311 -0.05 -19.61 -13.20
N LEU A 312 -0.93 -18.64 -12.91
CA LEU A 312 -1.80 -18.65 -11.76
C LEU A 312 -3.29 -18.73 -12.15
N PRO A 313 -4.15 -19.35 -11.32
CA PRO A 313 -5.58 -19.44 -11.58
C PRO A 313 -6.23 -18.08 -11.84
N THR A 314 -7.15 -18.03 -12.81
CA THR A 314 -7.83 -16.78 -13.21
C THR A 314 -8.80 -16.25 -12.17
N ASN A 315 -9.12 -17.03 -11.14
CA ASN A 315 -10.01 -16.68 -10.04
C ASN A 315 -9.27 -16.22 -8.77
N HIS A 316 -7.93 -16.09 -8.82
CA HIS A 316 -7.15 -15.42 -7.79
C HIS A 316 -7.05 -13.92 -8.11
N PHE A 317 -7.65 -13.08 -7.27
CA PHE A 317 -7.71 -11.62 -7.46
C PHE A 317 -6.66 -10.85 -6.67
N GLY A 318 -6.31 -11.32 -5.47
CA GLY A 318 -5.42 -10.58 -4.57
C GLY A 318 -3.98 -10.54 -5.04
N GLY A 319 -3.34 -9.38 -4.92
CA GLY A 319 -1.91 -9.21 -5.17
C GLY A 319 -1.47 -9.27 -6.64
N ARG A 320 -2.41 -9.15 -7.59
CA ARG A 320 -2.14 -9.23 -9.02
C ARG A 320 -2.47 -7.92 -9.75
N LYS A 321 -1.77 -7.65 -10.84
CA LYS A 321 -2.05 -6.49 -11.70
C LYS A 321 -3.44 -6.65 -12.33
N GLN A 322 -4.14 -5.52 -12.55
CA GLN A 322 -5.48 -5.45 -13.16
C GLN A 322 -6.61 -6.20 -12.41
N ARG A 323 -6.37 -6.62 -11.18
CA ARG A 323 -7.34 -7.34 -10.35
C ARG A 323 -7.62 -6.58 -9.05
N SER A 324 -8.86 -6.55 -8.60
CA SER A 324 -9.26 -5.83 -7.38
C SER A 324 -10.25 -6.62 -6.51
N ALA A 325 -10.36 -6.21 -5.24
CA ALA A 325 -11.36 -6.78 -4.32
C ALA A 325 -12.79 -6.49 -4.80
N ASP A 326 -13.05 -5.28 -5.31
CA ASP A 326 -14.33 -4.88 -5.91
C ASP A 326 -14.74 -5.83 -7.03
N GLN A 327 -13.82 -6.20 -7.92
CA GLN A 327 -14.08 -7.14 -9.01
C GLN A 327 -14.42 -8.55 -8.50
N ALA A 328 -13.70 -9.03 -7.49
CA ALA A 328 -13.97 -10.33 -6.87
C ALA A 328 -15.36 -10.37 -6.20
N LEU A 329 -15.71 -9.31 -5.48
CA LEU A 329 -17.02 -9.15 -4.84
C LEU A 329 -18.14 -9.02 -5.87
N LEU A 330 -17.94 -8.26 -6.95
CA LEU A 330 -18.92 -8.10 -8.03
C LEU A 330 -19.16 -9.44 -8.77
N LEU A 331 -18.09 -10.22 -9.01
CA LEU A 331 -18.19 -11.56 -9.58
C LEU A 331 -19.05 -12.47 -8.70
N LEU A 332 -18.72 -12.58 -7.42
CA LEU A 332 -19.49 -13.38 -6.46
C LEU A 332 -20.97 -12.94 -6.44
N GLN A 333 -21.20 -11.64 -6.39
CA GLN A 333 -22.53 -11.07 -6.38
C GLN A 333 -23.33 -11.44 -7.64
N GLU A 334 -22.74 -11.34 -8.83
CA GLU A 334 -23.40 -11.74 -10.08
C GLU A 334 -23.85 -13.22 -10.04
N HIS A 335 -23.02 -14.10 -9.48
CA HIS A 335 -23.38 -15.50 -9.28
C HIS A 335 -24.52 -15.68 -8.27
N ILE A 336 -24.57 -14.89 -7.18
CA ILE A 336 -25.70 -14.90 -6.23
C ILE A 336 -27.00 -14.48 -6.93
N TYR A 337 -27.00 -13.37 -7.67
CA TYR A 337 -28.17 -12.90 -8.42
C TYR A 337 -28.58 -13.92 -9.50
N LYS A 338 -27.62 -14.57 -10.17
CA LYS A 338 -27.88 -15.66 -11.11
C LYS A 338 -28.54 -16.86 -10.42
N ALA A 339 -28.13 -17.23 -9.22
CA ALA A 339 -28.79 -18.28 -8.45
C ALA A 339 -30.25 -17.90 -8.15
N TRP A 340 -30.50 -16.68 -7.68
CA TRP A 340 -31.85 -16.22 -7.35
C TRP A 340 -32.78 -16.15 -8.55
N ARG A 341 -32.28 -15.71 -9.72
CA ARG A 341 -33.04 -15.73 -10.98
C ARG A 341 -33.48 -17.13 -11.37
N ASN A 342 -32.65 -18.12 -11.09
CA ASN A 342 -32.95 -19.53 -11.31
C ASN A 342 -33.72 -20.19 -10.16
N ARG A 343 -34.22 -19.40 -9.19
CA ARG A 343 -34.89 -19.88 -7.97
C ARG A 343 -34.02 -20.92 -7.24
N LYS A 344 -32.74 -20.61 -7.08
CA LYS A 344 -31.74 -21.42 -6.37
C LYS A 344 -31.13 -20.65 -5.19
N VAL A 345 -30.48 -21.39 -4.31
CA VAL A 345 -29.68 -20.90 -3.18
C VAL A 345 -28.21 -21.04 -3.55
N LEU A 346 -27.41 -20.00 -3.28
CA LEU A 346 -25.96 -20.08 -3.32
C LEU A 346 -25.45 -20.20 -1.89
N SER A 347 -24.84 -21.34 -1.57
CA SER A 347 -24.15 -21.55 -0.29
C SER A 347 -22.68 -21.22 -0.48
N LEU A 348 -22.12 -20.39 0.38
CA LEU A 348 -20.72 -19.99 0.36
C LEU A 348 -20.05 -20.39 1.66
N ILE A 349 -18.81 -20.85 1.57
CA ILE A 349 -17.88 -21.02 2.68
C ILE A 349 -16.63 -20.17 2.44
N SER A 350 -16.17 -19.49 3.47
CA SER A 350 -14.93 -18.70 3.44
C SER A 350 -13.98 -19.16 4.53
N PHE A 351 -12.71 -19.36 4.16
CA PHE A 351 -11.63 -19.79 5.02
C PHE A 351 -10.61 -18.66 5.21
N ASP A 352 -10.01 -18.59 6.40
CA ASP A 352 -8.90 -17.69 6.74
C ASP A 352 -7.70 -18.56 7.16
N VAL A 353 -6.52 -18.27 6.60
CA VAL A 353 -5.30 -19.04 6.89
C VAL A 353 -4.60 -18.50 8.14
N LYS A 354 -4.31 -19.38 9.11
CA LYS A 354 -3.59 -19.02 10.31
C LYS A 354 -2.15 -18.66 10.00
N GLY A 355 -1.79 -17.38 10.18
CA GLY A 355 -0.42 -16.92 10.02
C GLY A 355 0.12 -17.11 8.59
N ALA A 356 -0.73 -16.92 7.57
CA ALA A 356 -0.48 -17.13 6.14
C ALA A 356 0.99 -17.11 5.69
N TYR A 357 1.66 -15.95 5.74
CA TYR A 357 3.05 -15.80 5.27
C TYR A 357 4.06 -16.62 6.09
N ASN A 358 3.96 -16.57 7.42
CA ASN A 358 4.91 -17.23 8.32
C ASN A 358 4.73 -18.75 8.33
N GLY A 359 3.51 -19.23 8.03
CA GLY A 359 3.16 -20.65 7.98
C GLY A 359 3.45 -21.34 6.65
N VAL A 360 4.03 -20.65 5.65
CA VAL A 360 4.36 -21.27 4.36
C VAL A 360 5.44 -22.33 4.54
N PHE A 361 5.16 -23.58 4.15
CA PHE A 361 6.15 -24.64 4.06
C PHE A 361 6.98 -24.50 2.78
N LYS A 362 8.30 -24.33 2.94
CA LYS A 362 9.18 -23.91 1.83
C LYS A 362 9.29 -24.96 0.73
N ASP A 363 9.45 -26.24 1.07
CA ASP A 363 9.70 -27.28 0.07
C ASP A 363 8.49 -27.45 -0.84
N ARG A 364 7.29 -27.29 -0.28
CA ARG A 364 6.04 -27.26 -1.03
C ARG A 364 5.95 -26.07 -1.98
N LEU A 365 6.34 -24.88 -1.52
CA LEU A 365 6.39 -23.68 -2.38
C LEU A 365 7.35 -23.90 -3.56
N LEU A 366 8.56 -24.42 -3.31
CA LEU A 366 9.56 -24.66 -4.35
C LEU A 366 9.05 -25.65 -5.41
N GLN A 367 8.45 -26.77 -4.98
CA GLN A 367 7.82 -27.74 -5.90
C GLN A 367 6.71 -27.10 -6.75
N ARG A 368 5.87 -26.24 -6.16
CA ARG A 368 4.77 -25.57 -6.87
C ARG A 368 5.26 -24.52 -7.86
N LEU A 369 6.41 -23.88 -7.61
CA LEU A 369 7.07 -22.96 -8.54
C LEU A 369 7.64 -23.71 -9.75
N GLU A 370 8.39 -24.79 -9.52
CA GLU A 370 8.95 -25.63 -10.59
C GLU A 370 7.84 -26.24 -11.46
N ALA A 371 6.78 -26.76 -10.84
CA ALA A 371 5.64 -27.34 -11.56
C ALA A 371 4.94 -26.34 -12.49
N ARG A 372 5.08 -25.03 -12.23
CA ARG A 372 4.48 -23.92 -12.99
C ARG A 372 5.49 -23.21 -13.90
N GLY A 373 6.64 -23.82 -14.18
CA GLY A 373 7.57 -23.35 -15.21
C GLY A 373 8.53 -22.24 -14.77
N ILE A 374 8.66 -21.97 -13.46
CA ILE A 374 9.71 -21.08 -12.96
C ILE A 374 11.08 -21.76 -13.11
N LEU A 375 12.06 -21.04 -13.63
CA LEU A 375 13.43 -21.53 -13.87
C LEU A 375 14.05 -22.11 -12.60
N LYS A 376 14.72 -23.26 -12.72
CA LYS A 376 15.40 -23.92 -11.58
C LYS A 376 16.42 -23.02 -10.89
N GLY A 377 17.15 -22.19 -11.64
CA GLY A 377 18.09 -21.21 -11.06
C GLY A 377 17.38 -20.20 -10.15
N VAL A 378 16.20 -19.71 -10.57
CA VAL A 378 15.37 -18.80 -9.77
C VAL A 378 14.79 -19.53 -8.56
N VAL A 379 14.34 -20.78 -8.72
CA VAL A 379 13.85 -21.60 -7.60
C VAL A 379 14.96 -21.84 -6.57
N LYS A 380 16.19 -22.16 -6.99
CA LYS A 380 17.35 -22.28 -6.11
C LYS A 380 17.61 -20.99 -5.33
N TRP A 381 17.52 -19.84 -5.99
CA TRP A 381 17.65 -18.55 -5.33
C TRP A 381 16.50 -18.26 -4.33
N ILE A 382 15.27 -18.67 -4.66
CA ILE A 382 14.11 -18.59 -3.75
C ILE A 382 14.27 -19.53 -2.54
N ASP A 383 14.89 -20.69 -2.71
CA ASP A 383 15.24 -21.56 -1.57
C ASP A 383 16.21 -20.84 -0.63
N ALA A 384 17.27 -20.23 -1.16
CA ALA A 384 18.18 -19.41 -0.35
C ALA A 384 17.46 -18.24 0.36
N PHE A 385 16.42 -17.66 -0.26
CA PHE A 385 15.57 -16.62 0.33
C PHE A 385 14.73 -17.13 1.52
N CYS A 386 14.24 -18.36 1.46
CA CYS A 386 13.43 -18.96 2.51
C CYS A 386 14.28 -19.64 3.62
N SER A 387 15.52 -20.02 3.31
CA SER A 387 16.37 -20.87 4.16
C SER A 387 17.37 -20.08 5.03
N ASN A 388 17.75 -20.66 6.18
CA ASN A 388 18.77 -20.14 7.10
C ASN A 388 18.54 -18.68 7.51
N ARG A 389 17.28 -18.36 7.84
CA ARG A 389 16.89 -17.01 8.25
C ARG A 389 17.13 -16.82 9.73
N SER A 390 17.43 -15.59 10.11
CA SER A 390 17.52 -15.18 11.52
C SER A 390 16.69 -13.93 11.75
N ALA A 391 16.30 -13.68 12.99
CA ALA A 391 15.59 -12.46 13.36
C ALA A 391 15.96 -11.93 14.75
N THR A 392 15.82 -10.62 14.88
CA THR A 392 15.75 -9.90 16.15
C THR A 392 14.35 -9.30 16.29
N ILE A 393 13.79 -9.25 17.50
CA ILE A 393 12.48 -8.60 17.74
C ILE A 393 12.65 -7.38 18.65
N VAL A 394 11.94 -6.30 18.32
CA VAL A 394 11.96 -5.07 19.12
C VAL A 394 10.66 -4.90 19.91
N VAL A 395 10.76 -4.92 21.23
CA VAL A 395 9.64 -4.76 22.16
C VAL A 395 9.90 -3.57 23.08
N ASN A 396 9.10 -2.50 22.97
CA ASN A 396 9.19 -1.33 23.87
C ASN A 396 10.62 -0.77 24.04
N GLY A 397 11.39 -0.73 22.94
CA GLY A 397 12.78 -0.27 22.88
C GLY A 397 13.84 -1.30 23.28
N TYR A 398 13.45 -2.47 23.80
CA TYR A 398 14.34 -3.61 23.97
C TYR A 398 14.46 -4.39 22.67
N THR A 399 15.68 -4.80 22.30
CA THR A 399 15.94 -5.66 21.14
C THR A 399 16.42 -7.01 21.66
N SER A 400 15.80 -8.10 21.22
CA SER A 400 16.22 -9.45 21.60
C SER A 400 17.60 -9.80 21.02
N GLY A 401 18.22 -10.85 21.56
CA GLY A 401 19.30 -11.54 20.84
C GLY A 401 18.83 -12.04 19.48
N ARG A 402 19.79 -12.24 18.57
CA ARG A 402 19.53 -12.88 17.27
C ARG A 402 19.10 -14.32 17.51
N ARG A 403 17.99 -14.73 16.89
CA ARG A 403 17.48 -16.10 16.91
C ARG A 403 17.39 -16.64 15.51
N ASP A 404 17.78 -17.89 15.33
CA ASP A 404 17.57 -18.59 14.08
C ASP A 404 16.11 -18.98 13.92
N LEU A 405 15.61 -18.82 12.71
CA LEU A 405 14.24 -19.14 12.32
C LEU A 405 14.32 -20.32 11.34
N PRO A 406 14.34 -21.57 11.84
CA PRO A 406 14.42 -22.74 10.98
C PRO A 406 13.24 -22.80 10.01
N GLN A 407 12.07 -22.31 10.44
CA GLN A 407 10.91 -22.09 9.59
C GLN A 407 10.43 -20.65 9.68
N ALA A 408 11.05 -19.76 8.90
CA ALA A 408 10.66 -18.36 8.85
C ALA A 408 9.43 -18.09 7.95
N GLY A 409 9.05 -19.06 7.11
CA GLY A 409 8.07 -18.85 6.05
C GLY A 409 8.50 -17.72 5.11
N LEU A 410 7.55 -16.91 4.67
CA LEU A 410 7.77 -15.73 3.85
C LEU A 410 7.81 -14.45 4.71
N PRO A 411 8.84 -13.59 4.59
CA PRO A 411 8.95 -12.39 5.43
C PRO A 411 7.89 -11.32 5.10
N GLN A 412 7.13 -10.89 6.11
CA GLN A 412 6.10 -9.85 5.96
C GLN A 412 6.74 -8.47 5.78
N GLY A 413 6.69 -7.95 4.56
CA GLY A 413 7.31 -6.68 4.17
C GLY A 413 8.29 -6.81 3.00
N SER A 414 8.57 -8.04 2.56
CA SER A 414 9.24 -8.30 1.29
C SER A 414 8.27 -8.13 0.11
N PRO A 415 8.68 -7.46 -0.98
CA PRO A 415 7.87 -7.39 -2.21
C PRO A 415 7.72 -8.77 -2.90
N LEU A 416 8.71 -9.65 -2.76
CA LEU A 416 8.70 -10.98 -3.37
C LEU A 416 7.73 -11.94 -2.68
N SER A 417 7.57 -11.82 -1.36
CA SER A 417 6.70 -12.71 -0.59
C SER A 417 5.25 -12.74 -1.09
N LEU A 418 4.73 -11.63 -1.62
CA LEU A 418 3.37 -11.59 -2.14
C LEU A 418 3.17 -12.56 -3.30
N VAL A 419 3.99 -12.47 -4.34
CA VAL A 419 3.85 -13.32 -5.54
C VAL A 419 4.13 -14.79 -5.20
N LEU A 420 5.11 -15.07 -4.33
CA LEU A 420 5.40 -16.43 -3.87
C LEU A 420 4.21 -17.06 -3.13
N PHE A 421 3.50 -16.28 -2.30
CA PHE A 421 2.31 -16.77 -1.62
C PHE A 421 1.19 -17.15 -2.61
N LEU A 422 1.08 -16.44 -3.74
CA LEU A 422 0.09 -16.79 -4.78
C LEU A 422 0.41 -18.13 -5.45
N PHE A 423 1.69 -18.42 -5.71
CA PHE A 423 2.12 -19.75 -6.18
C PHE A 423 1.82 -20.83 -5.16
N PHE A 424 2.02 -20.51 -3.88
CA PHE A 424 1.78 -21.44 -2.79
C PHE A 424 0.31 -21.85 -2.72
N ASN A 425 -0.65 -20.93 -2.72
CA ASN A 425 -2.08 -21.28 -2.59
C ASN A 425 -2.83 -21.50 -3.92
N ALA A 426 -2.17 -21.33 -5.07
CA ALA A 426 -2.79 -21.50 -6.38
C ALA A 426 -3.58 -22.82 -6.54
N ASP A 427 -3.11 -23.92 -5.95
CA ASP A 427 -3.78 -25.22 -6.04
C ASP A 427 -5.08 -25.31 -5.25
N LEU A 428 -5.21 -24.56 -4.16
CA LEU A 428 -6.47 -24.42 -3.42
C LEU A 428 -7.51 -23.66 -4.26
N VAL A 429 -7.05 -22.61 -4.93
CA VAL A 429 -7.92 -21.68 -5.64
C VAL A 429 -8.39 -22.24 -6.98
N LYS A 430 -7.59 -23.10 -7.62
CA LYS A 430 -7.86 -23.64 -8.97
C LYS A 430 -9.17 -24.44 -9.02
N CYS A 431 -10.25 -23.75 -9.39
CA CYS A 431 -11.57 -24.33 -9.58
C CYS A 431 -12.27 -23.65 -10.76
N LYS A 432 -13.04 -24.43 -11.53
CA LYS A 432 -13.85 -23.87 -12.61
C LYS A 432 -15.03 -23.11 -12.01
N ILE A 433 -15.23 -21.88 -12.46
CA ILE A 433 -16.42 -21.10 -12.11
C ILE A 433 -17.50 -21.39 -13.15
N ASP A 434 -18.64 -21.92 -12.70
CA ASP A 434 -19.78 -22.23 -13.56
C ASP A 434 -21.13 -21.99 -12.86
N ALA A 435 -22.21 -22.60 -13.37
CA ALA A 435 -23.55 -22.45 -12.81
C ALA A 435 -23.80 -23.29 -11.55
N LYS A 436 -22.92 -24.25 -11.23
CA LYS A 436 -23.02 -25.14 -10.07
C LYS A 436 -22.11 -24.69 -8.93
N GLY A 437 -21.03 -23.99 -9.21
CA GLY A 437 -20.15 -23.46 -8.16
C GLY A 437 -18.97 -22.67 -8.68
N GLY A 438 -18.08 -22.31 -7.76
CA GLY A 438 -16.85 -21.59 -8.07
C GLY A 438 -16.08 -21.25 -6.81
N SER A 439 -14.93 -20.61 -6.99
CA SER A 439 -14.14 -20.06 -5.89
C SER A 439 -13.46 -18.78 -6.31
N ILE A 440 -13.16 -17.93 -5.33
CA ILE A 440 -12.33 -16.74 -5.45
C ILE A 440 -11.32 -16.74 -4.32
N ALA A 441 -10.17 -16.12 -4.55
CA ALA A 441 -9.22 -15.84 -3.50
C ALA A 441 -8.68 -14.42 -3.58
N PHE A 442 -8.36 -13.86 -2.41
CA PHE A 442 -7.66 -12.59 -2.29
C PHE A 442 -6.52 -12.75 -1.29
N ILE A 443 -5.31 -12.96 -1.79
CA ILE A 443 -4.15 -13.34 -0.97
C ILE A 443 -4.51 -14.60 -0.16
N ASP A 444 -4.69 -14.51 1.15
CA ASP A 444 -4.99 -15.59 2.09
C ASP A 444 -6.48 -15.85 2.31
N ASP A 445 -7.35 -14.89 1.98
CA ASP A 445 -8.80 -15.07 2.03
C ASP A 445 -9.24 -15.96 0.87
N TYR A 446 -9.74 -17.17 1.18
CA TYR A 446 -10.27 -18.11 0.20
C TYR A 446 -11.77 -18.31 0.41
N SER A 447 -12.58 -18.07 -0.63
CA SER A 447 -14.01 -18.30 -0.57
C SER A 447 -14.46 -19.18 -1.73
N ALA A 448 -15.31 -20.16 -1.45
CA ALA A 448 -15.86 -21.08 -2.44
C ALA A 448 -17.36 -21.26 -2.23
N TRP A 449 -18.08 -21.52 -3.31
CA TRP A 449 -19.53 -21.63 -3.26
C TRP A 449 -20.08 -22.74 -4.15
N VAL A 450 -21.28 -23.19 -3.79
CA VAL A 450 -22.09 -24.17 -4.51
C VAL A 450 -23.51 -23.62 -4.68
N THR A 451 -24.13 -23.91 -5.82
CA THR A 451 -25.47 -23.44 -6.18
C THR A 451 -26.40 -24.61 -6.46
N GLY A 452 -27.58 -24.58 -5.83
CA GLY A 452 -28.56 -25.67 -5.89
C GLY A 452 -29.94 -25.20 -5.42
N PRO A 453 -30.96 -26.08 -5.45
CA PRO A 453 -32.35 -25.68 -5.18
C PRO A 453 -32.57 -25.18 -3.74
N THR A 454 -31.89 -25.78 -2.76
CA THR A 454 -31.97 -25.47 -1.32
C THR A 454 -30.59 -25.50 -0.68
N ALA A 455 -30.45 -24.92 0.51
CA ALA A 455 -29.22 -25.01 1.31
C ALA A 455 -28.88 -26.47 1.67
N GLU A 456 -29.88 -27.28 1.99
CA GLU A 456 -29.73 -28.72 2.25
C GLU A 456 -29.15 -29.45 1.03
N ALA A 457 -29.66 -29.20 -0.18
CA ALA A 457 -29.12 -29.80 -1.40
C ALA A 457 -27.66 -29.37 -1.69
N ASN A 458 -27.25 -28.21 -1.21
CA ASN A 458 -25.87 -27.73 -1.35
C ASN A 458 -24.92 -28.33 -0.32
N ARG A 459 -25.42 -28.99 0.74
CA ARG A 459 -24.64 -29.47 1.88
C ARG A 459 -23.52 -30.41 1.46
N VAL A 460 -23.82 -31.38 0.60
CA VAL A 460 -22.83 -32.32 0.03
C VAL A 460 -21.74 -31.58 -0.76
N GLY A 461 -22.12 -30.56 -1.54
CA GLY A 461 -21.17 -29.77 -2.32
C GLY A 461 -20.26 -28.90 -1.44
N ILE A 462 -20.81 -28.30 -0.38
CA ILE A 462 -20.00 -27.55 0.61
C ILE A 462 -19.08 -28.49 1.38
N GLN A 463 -19.55 -29.69 1.74
CA GLN A 463 -18.70 -30.68 2.38
C GLN A 463 -17.53 -31.08 1.46
N ALA A 464 -17.78 -31.32 0.16
CA ALA A 464 -16.70 -31.57 -0.80
C ALA A 464 -15.72 -30.39 -0.96
N VAL A 465 -16.16 -29.14 -0.75
CA VAL A 465 -15.26 -27.98 -0.68
C VAL A 465 -14.41 -28.02 0.59
N ILE A 466 -15.01 -28.32 1.74
CA ILE A 466 -14.32 -28.48 3.02
C ILE A 466 -13.27 -29.57 2.92
N ASP A 467 -13.64 -30.75 2.43
CA ASP A 467 -12.75 -31.90 2.35
C ASP A 467 -11.54 -31.61 1.45
N ARG A 468 -11.75 -30.92 0.32
CA ARG A 468 -10.64 -30.47 -0.56
C ARG A 468 -9.76 -29.42 0.11
N ALA A 469 -10.34 -28.51 0.89
CA ALA A 469 -9.56 -27.52 1.63
C ALA A 469 -8.71 -28.21 2.70
N LEU A 470 -9.28 -29.15 3.45
CA LEU A 470 -8.57 -29.94 4.46
C LEU A 470 -7.49 -30.85 3.84
N GLU A 471 -7.75 -31.42 2.67
CA GLU A 471 -6.74 -32.13 1.88
C GLU A 471 -5.55 -31.24 1.55
N TRP A 472 -5.84 -30.05 1.02
CA TRP A 472 -4.81 -29.07 0.70
C TRP A 472 -4.05 -28.60 1.94
N GLU A 473 -4.74 -28.47 3.09
CA GLU A 473 -4.16 -28.14 4.38
C GLU A 473 -3.09 -29.18 4.79
N ARG A 474 -3.45 -30.47 4.78
CA ARG A 474 -2.56 -31.58 5.14
C ARG A 474 -1.32 -31.67 4.24
N ARG A 475 -1.49 -31.48 2.94
CA ARG A 475 -0.38 -31.50 1.95
C ARG A 475 0.50 -30.26 2.01
N SER A 476 -0.06 -29.10 2.39
CA SER A 476 0.65 -27.82 2.38
C SER A 476 1.33 -27.50 3.72
N GLY A 477 0.99 -28.22 4.79
CA GLY A 477 1.50 -27.96 6.14
C GLY A 477 0.94 -26.67 6.77
N VAL A 478 -0.22 -26.24 6.31
CA VAL A 478 -0.90 -25.00 6.72
C VAL A 478 -1.98 -25.34 7.75
N ILE A 479 -2.54 -24.35 8.45
CA ILE A 479 -3.70 -24.54 9.31
C ILE A 479 -4.73 -23.44 9.01
N PHE A 480 -5.99 -23.80 8.75
CA PHE A 480 -7.08 -22.82 8.68
C PHE A 480 -7.53 -22.37 10.08
N GLU A 481 -7.93 -21.10 10.23
CA GLU A 481 -8.56 -20.60 11.46
C GLU A 481 -10.05 -20.95 11.47
N GLU A 482 -10.41 -22.03 12.15
CA GLU A 482 -11.79 -22.54 12.18
C GLU A 482 -12.78 -21.51 12.73
N ASP A 483 -12.42 -20.79 13.79
CA ASP A 483 -13.26 -19.74 14.41
C ASP A 483 -13.63 -18.58 13.47
N LYS A 484 -12.81 -18.36 12.44
CA LYS A 484 -13.05 -17.33 11.42
C LYS A 484 -13.72 -17.87 10.17
N THR A 485 -13.88 -19.19 10.06
CA THR A 485 -14.56 -19.78 8.92
C THR A 485 -16.03 -19.36 8.96
N VAL A 486 -16.54 -18.90 7.81
CA VAL A 486 -17.90 -18.35 7.70
C VAL A 486 -18.63 -19.10 6.61
N ILE A 487 -19.82 -19.61 6.95
CA ILE A 487 -20.75 -20.21 6.00
C ILE A 487 -21.98 -19.31 5.90
N ILE A 488 -22.41 -18.97 4.69
CA ILE A 488 -23.61 -18.14 4.43
C ILE A 488 -24.42 -18.77 3.31
N HIS A 489 -25.74 -18.85 3.50
CA HIS A 489 -26.69 -19.25 2.48
C HIS A 489 -27.37 -18.02 1.89
N PHE A 490 -27.01 -17.64 0.67
CA PHE A 490 -27.60 -16.49 -0.01
C PHE A 490 -28.91 -16.87 -0.69
N THR A 491 -30.03 -16.39 -0.16
CA THR A 491 -31.38 -16.66 -0.67
C THR A 491 -32.36 -15.56 -0.27
N ARG A 492 -33.41 -15.40 -1.07
CA ARG A 492 -34.58 -14.54 -0.77
C ARG A 492 -35.77 -15.33 -0.22
N HIS A 493 -35.60 -16.64 -0.06
CA HIS A 493 -36.62 -17.57 0.44
C HIS A 493 -36.09 -18.28 1.68
N HIS A 494 -36.59 -17.87 2.86
CA HIS A 494 -36.18 -18.40 4.15
C HIS A 494 -36.45 -19.91 4.30
N GLU A 495 -37.52 -20.42 3.69
CA GLU A 495 -37.85 -21.86 3.68
C GLU A 495 -36.78 -22.74 3.03
N ARG A 496 -35.83 -22.13 2.31
CA ARG A 496 -34.77 -22.85 1.59
C ARG A 496 -33.41 -22.74 2.27
N THR A 497 -33.34 -22.09 3.44
CA THR A 497 -32.14 -22.09 4.27
C THR A 497 -32.07 -23.35 5.12
N ASP A 498 -30.87 -23.67 5.57
CA ASP A 498 -30.58 -24.70 6.54
C ASP A 498 -29.64 -24.08 7.58
N GLU A 499 -29.93 -24.30 8.85
CA GLU A 499 -29.10 -23.85 9.98
C GLU A 499 -28.29 -25.01 10.59
N SER A 500 -28.40 -26.22 10.01
CA SER A 500 -27.70 -27.40 10.49
C SER A 500 -26.18 -27.22 10.42
N PRO A 501 -25.45 -27.47 11.52
CA PRO A 501 -24.03 -27.19 11.61
C PRO A 501 -23.23 -28.08 10.65
N TYR A 502 -22.13 -27.55 10.11
CA TYR A 502 -21.11 -28.31 9.39
C TYR A 502 -20.00 -28.71 10.36
N THR A 503 -19.49 -29.94 10.27
CA THR A 503 -18.38 -30.39 11.11
C THR A 503 -17.07 -30.16 10.38
N ILE A 504 -16.22 -29.28 10.89
CA ILE A 504 -14.86 -29.06 10.39
C ILE A 504 -13.90 -29.39 11.53
N LYS A 505 -13.07 -30.43 11.36
CA LYS A 505 -12.10 -30.90 12.39
C LYS A 505 -12.72 -31.10 13.79
N GLY A 506 -13.95 -31.59 13.84
CA GLY A 506 -14.69 -31.80 15.10
C GLY A 506 -15.35 -30.53 15.68
N GLN A 507 -15.16 -29.35 15.09
CA GLN A 507 -15.87 -28.12 15.47
C GLN A 507 -17.14 -27.97 14.63
N ALA A 508 -18.26 -27.68 15.30
CA ALA A 508 -19.53 -27.39 14.66
C ALA A 508 -19.59 -25.92 14.22
N ILE A 509 -19.66 -25.69 12.90
CA ILE A 509 -19.79 -24.36 12.30
C ILE A 509 -21.23 -24.17 11.83
N ILE A 510 -21.94 -23.26 12.49
CA ILE A 510 -23.33 -22.93 12.18
C ILE A 510 -23.36 -21.86 11.06
N PRO A 511 -24.16 -22.04 10.01
CA PRO A 511 -24.39 -21.02 8.98
C PRO A 511 -24.85 -19.68 9.58
N LYS A 512 -24.26 -18.58 9.13
CA LYS A 512 -24.55 -17.22 9.60
C LYS A 512 -25.47 -16.49 8.62
N LYS A 513 -26.27 -15.56 9.15
CA LYS A 513 -27.13 -14.66 8.35
C LYS A 513 -26.36 -13.48 7.76
N SER A 514 -25.23 -13.10 8.34
CA SER A 514 -24.30 -12.11 7.79
C SER A 514 -22.86 -12.49 8.07
N GLY A 515 -21.94 -12.01 7.22
CA GLY A 515 -20.51 -12.19 7.41
C GLY A 515 -19.69 -11.22 6.57
N LYS A 516 -18.44 -10.99 7.00
CA LYS A 516 -17.52 -10.06 6.36
C LYS A 516 -16.66 -10.80 5.34
N LEU A 517 -16.75 -10.39 4.07
CA LEU A 517 -15.98 -10.94 2.95
C LEU A 517 -15.22 -9.78 2.28
N LEU A 518 -13.89 -9.87 2.21
CA LEU A 518 -13.03 -8.84 1.60
C LEU A 518 -13.34 -7.41 2.09
N GLY A 519 -13.65 -7.25 3.38
CA GLY A 519 -14.00 -5.96 3.99
C GLY A 519 -15.48 -5.53 3.87
N LEU A 520 -16.30 -6.22 3.06
CA LEU A 520 -17.72 -5.96 2.88
C LEU A 520 -18.57 -6.89 3.77
N VAL A 521 -19.51 -6.34 4.55
CA VAL A 521 -20.46 -7.15 5.32
C VAL A 521 -21.63 -7.52 4.43
N MET A 522 -21.78 -8.81 4.13
CA MET A 522 -22.82 -9.34 3.25
C MET A 522 -23.83 -10.14 4.09
N ASP A 523 -25.08 -9.74 4.07
CA ASP A 523 -26.20 -10.53 4.61
C ASP A 523 -26.73 -11.53 3.57
N SER A 524 -27.41 -12.59 4.03
CA SER A 524 -27.98 -13.65 3.20
C SER A 524 -28.92 -13.15 2.10
N GLU A 525 -29.51 -11.97 2.29
CA GLU A 525 -30.39 -11.32 1.32
C GLU A 525 -29.72 -10.20 0.51
N LEU A 526 -28.46 -9.85 0.79
CA LEU A 526 -27.78 -8.70 0.19
C LEU A 526 -28.57 -7.38 0.31
N ARG A 527 -29.01 -7.06 1.53
CA ARG A 527 -29.60 -5.76 1.92
C ARG A 527 -28.55 -4.72 2.30
N TYR A 528 -27.41 -5.15 2.83
CA TYR A 528 -26.25 -4.33 3.22
C TYR A 528 -26.51 -3.28 4.32
N GLU A 529 -27.62 -3.34 5.06
CA GLU A 529 -27.95 -2.35 6.11
C GLU A 529 -26.85 -2.29 7.20
N GLU A 530 -26.37 -3.46 7.65
CA GLU A 530 -25.28 -3.56 8.63
C GLU A 530 -23.99 -2.91 8.11
N HIS A 531 -23.63 -3.17 6.84
CA HIS A 531 -22.45 -2.59 6.22
C HIS A 531 -22.53 -1.07 6.12
N VAL A 532 -23.65 -0.54 5.61
CA VAL A 532 -23.81 0.92 5.43
C VAL A 532 -23.77 1.63 6.77
N LYS A 533 -24.34 1.04 7.82
CA LYS A 533 -24.28 1.58 9.18
C LYS A 533 -22.84 1.57 9.73
N GLU A 534 -22.08 0.49 9.53
CA GLU A 534 -20.66 0.42 9.91
C GLU A 534 -19.84 1.48 9.16
N ALA A 535 -20.01 1.57 7.84
CA ALA A 535 -19.33 2.54 6.97
C ALA A 535 -19.65 3.99 7.36
N ALA A 536 -20.93 4.32 7.58
CA ALA A 536 -21.34 5.64 8.04
C ALA A 536 -20.76 5.98 9.42
N THR A 537 -20.72 5.00 10.35
CA THR A 537 -20.15 5.20 11.69
C THR A 537 -18.64 5.44 11.63
N GLN A 538 -17.92 4.68 10.79
CA GLN A 538 -16.49 4.86 10.58
C GLN A 538 -16.18 6.20 9.89
N GLY A 539 -16.95 6.55 8.86
CA GLY A 539 -16.87 7.84 8.18
C GLY A 539 -17.14 9.01 9.12
N LEU A 540 -18.16 8.91 9.98
CA LEU A 540 -18.46 9.92 10.98
C LEU A 540 -17.32 10.09 11.98
N ARG A 541 -16.73 8.98 12.47
CA ARG A 541 -15.54 9.03 13.35
C ARG A 541 -14.37 9.73 12.66
N ALA A 542 -14.09 9.38 11.41
CA ALA A 542 -13.03 10.03 10.63
C ALA A 542 -13.31 11.52 10.41
N ALA A 543 -14.55 11.90 10.08
CA ALA A 543 -14.97 13.29 9.91
C ALA A 543 -14.89 14.10 11.21
N MET A 544 -15.28 13.51 12.35
CA MET A 544 -15.12 14.12 13.67
C MET A 544 -13.66 14.39 14.00
N CYS A 545 -12.79 13.44 13.67
CA CYS A 545 -11.36 13.62 13.84
C CYS A 545 -10.82 14.72 12.92
N LEU A 546 -11.28 14.79 11.66
CA LEU A 546 -10.89 15.85 10.73
C LEU A 546 -11.27 17.22 11.30
N ARG A 547 -12.48 17.33 11.84
CA ARG A 547 -12.97 18.55 12.50
C ARG A 547 -12.14 18.94 13.73
N ARG A 548 -11.50 17.99 14.42
CA ARG A 548 -10.64 18.28 15.59
C ARG A 548 -9.29 18.87 15.18
N LEU A 549 -8.84 18.65 13.94
CA LEU A 549 -7.64 19.29 13.42
C LEU A 549 -7.96 20.78 13.17
N LYS A 550 -7.49 21.63 14.08
CA LYS A 550 -7.64 23.09 13.95
C LYS A 550 -6.57 23.65 13.02
N MET A 551 -6.85 24.82 12.44
CA MET A 551 -5.91 25.62 11.64
C MET A 551 -5.47 24.96 10.32
N LEU A 552 -6.26 24.03 9.77
CA LEU A 552 -6.03 23.51 8.43
C LEU A 552 -6.52 24.50 7.37
N THR A 553 -5.82 24.59 6.24
CA THR A 553 -6.37 25.27 5.06
C THR A 553 -7.53 24.43 4.49
N PRO A 554 -8.55 25.05 3.84
CA PRO A 554 -9.63 24.29 3.20
C PRO A 554 -9.11 23.29 2.15
N ARG A 555 -8.05 23.63 1.41
CA ARG A 555 -7.41 22.73 0.44
C ARG A 555 -6.89 21.45 1.12
N THR A 556 -6.12 21.59 2.19
CA THR A 556 -5.57 20.46 2.93
C THR A 556 -6.67 19.65 3.63
N ALA A 557 -7.64 20.32 4.24
CA ALA A 557 -8.78 19.66 4.88
C ALA A 557 -9.60 18.83 3.87
N ARG A 558 -9.81 19.38 2.66
CA ARG A 558 -10.48 18.66 1.56
C ARG A 558 -9.67 17.45 1.12
N GLN A 559 -8.36 17.59 0.99
CA GLN A 559 -7.49 16.48 0.61
C GLN A 559 -7.49 15.37 1.67
N LEU A 560 -7.46 15.73 2.96
CA LEU A 560 -7.63 14.78 4.06
C LEU A 560 -9.00 14.11 4.03
N PHE A 561 -10.09 14.86 3.78
CA PHE A 561 -11.42 14.27 3.62
C PHE A 561 -11.46 13.22 2.50
N VAL A 562 -10.93 13.55 1.32
CA VAL A 562 -10.87 12.64 0.17
C VAL A 562 -9.97 11.43 0.45
N ALA A 563 -8.92 11.58 1.25
CA ALA A 563 -7.98 10.50 1.56
C ALA A 563 -8.40 9.60 2.75
N THR A 564 -9.18 10.12 3.71
CA THR A 564 -9.43 9.41 4.99
C THR A 564 -10.89 9.26 5.36
N VAL A 565 -11.78 10.14 4.90
CA VAL A 565 -13.21 10.10 5.25
C VAL A 565 -13.99 9.42 4.14
N ALA A 566 -13.94 9.95 2.90
CA ALA A 566 -14.67 9.39 1.77
C ALA A 566 -14.36 7.89 1.52
N PRO A 567 -13.09 7.42 1.54
CA PRO A 567 -12.79 6.01 1.27
C PRO A 567 -13.38 5.04 2.29
N THR A 568 -13.56 5.47 3.55
CA THR A 568 -14.17 4.62 4.58
C THR A 568 -15.66 4.42 4.37
N MET A 569 -16.33 5.39 3.72
CA MET A 569 -17.76 5.33 3.41
C MET A 569 -18.03 4.73 2.03
N ASP A 570 -17.11 4.88 1.09
CA ASP A 570 -17.32 4.54 -0.33
C ASP A 570 -16.70 3.20 -0.74
N TYR A 571 -15.97 2.52 0.16
CA TYR A 571 -15.34 1.23 -0.11
C TYR A 571 -16.35 0.20 -0.65
N ALA A 572 -16.01 -0.43 -1.77
CA ALA A 572 -16.87 -1.38 -2.48
C ALA A 572 -18.29 -0.87 -2.81
N SER A 573 -18.51 0.46 -2.88
CA SER A 573 -19.81 1.06 -3.22
C SER A 573 -20.40 0.54 -4.52
N ASN A 574 -19.56 0.12 -5.47
CA ASN A 574 -19.95 -0.56 -6.71
C ASN A 574 -20.80 -1.84 -6.49
N VAL A 575 -20.70 -2.46 -5.32
CA VAL A 575 -21.36 -3.73 -4.97
C VAL A 575 -22.64 -3.50 -4.17
N TRP A 576 -22.71 -2.50 -3.29
CA TRP A 576 -23.82 -2.34 -2.33
C TRP A 576 -24.66 -1.07 -2.50
N SER A 577 -24.15 -0.02 -3.16
CA SER A 577 -24.83 1.29 -3.25
C SER A 577 -26.20 1.21 -3.93
N HIS A 578 -26.39 0.26 -4.85
CA HIS A 578 -27.67 0.05 -5.57
C HIS A 578 -28.83 -0.39 -4.68
N ARG A 579 -28.55 -0.72 -3.40
CA ARG A 579 -29.53 -1.08 -2.37
C ARG A 579 -29.79 0.05 -1.37
N CYS A 580 -29.02 1.12 -1.39
CA CYS A 580 -29.25 2.25 -0.49
C CYS A 580 -30.56 2.94 -0.84
N GLY A 581 -31.48 2.98 0.13
CA GLY A 581 -32.64 3.83 0.10
C GLY A 581 -32.36 5.18 0.77
N TRP A 582 -33.42 5.97 0.91
CA TRP A 582 -33.35 7.29 1.54
C TRP A 582 -32.77 7.24 2.97
N ARG A 583 -33.13 6.22 3.75
CA ARG A 583 -32.71 6.07 5.15
C ARG A 583 -31.22 5.79 5.27
N GLU A 584 -30.70 4.88 4.47
CA GLU A 584 -29.29 4.49 4.47
C GLU A 584 -28.41 5.63 3.98
N THR A 585 -28.85 6.32 2.90
CA THR A 585 -28.17 7.52 2.38
C THR A 585 -28.12 8.63 3.41
N ARG A 586 -29.16 8.79 4.24
CA ARG A 586 -29.16 9.78 5.34
C ARG A 586 -27.99 9.57 6.31
N TRP A 587 -27.66 8.32 6.67
CA TRP A 587 -26.55 8.05 7.60
C TRP A 587 -25.20 8.47 7.02
N LEU A 588 -24.98 8.19 5.73
CA LEU A 588 -23.76 8.58 5.03
C LEU A 588 -23.68 10.11 4.86
N ASN A 589 -24.80 10.74 4.54
CA ASN A 589 -24.91 12.18 4.37
C ASN A 589 -24.60 12.96 5.66
N GLU A 590 -24.92 12.44 6.85
CA GLU A 590 -24.53 13.07 8.12
C GLU A 590 -23.01 13.13 8.29
N ALA A 591 -22.31 12.03 7.99
CA ALA A 591 -20.85 11.98 8.03
C ALA A 591 -20.22 12.91 6.98
N GLN A 592 -20.78 12.94 5.77
CA GLN A 592 -20.35 13.86 4.71
C GLN A 592 -20.54 15.32 5.08
N LYS A 593 -21.73 15.70 5.59
CA LYS A 593 -22.01 17.06 6.05
C LYS A 593 -21.02 17.49 7.13
N MET A 594 -20.67 16.61 8.05
CA MET A 594 -19.66 16.89 9.06
C MET A 594 -18.27 17.11 8.46
N GLY A 595 -17.89 16.34 7.46
CA GLY A 595 -16.66 16.54 6.70
C GLY A 595 -16.65 17.86 5.94
N ALA A 596 -17.73 18.20 5.23
CA ALA A 596 -17.90 19.46 4.51
C ALA A 596 -17.77 20.67 5.45
N GLN A 597 -18.40 20.60 6.63
CA GLN A 597 -18.27 21.62 7.68
C GLN A 597 -16.85 21.71 8.25
N ALA A 598 -16.12 20.59 8.35
CA ALA A 598 -14.73 20.59 8.78
C ALA A 598 -13.81 21.29 7.77
N ILE A 599 -14.12 21.18 6.48
CA ILE A 599 -13.37 21.82 5.39
C ILE A 599 -13.64 23.32 5.33
N THR A 600 -14.93 23.71 5.36
CA THR A 600 -15.38 25.09 5.13
C THR A 600 -15.37 25.94 6.40
N GLY A 601 -15.44 25.32 7.59
CA GLY A 601 -15.70 26.03 8.84
C GLY A 601 -17.16 26.51 8.98
N ALA A 602 -18.06 26.07 8.10
CA ALA A 602 -19.46 26.51 8.09
C ALA A 602 -20.22 26.16 9.38
N PHE A 603 -21.25 26.96 9.68
CA PHE A 603 -22.14 26.72 10.82
C PHE A 603 -22.87 25.37 10.70
N LYS A 604 -23.27 24.80 11.86
CA LYS A 604 -24.01 23.53 11.90
C LYS A 604 -25.33 23.57 11.11
N THR A 605 -25.94 24.76 11.03
CA THR A 605 -27.20 25.05 10.35
C THR A 605 -27.08 25.18 8.83
N ALA A 606 -25.86 25.26 8.28
CA ALA A 606 -25.67 25.35 6.84
C ALA A 606 -26.31 24.16 6.11
N SER A 607 -26.95 24.46 4.98
CA SER A 607 -27.47 23.45 4.07
C SER A 607 -26.35 22.53 3.60
N MET A 608 -26.64 21.24 3.46
CA MET A 608 -25.66 20.23 3.05
C MET A 608 -25.14 20.51 1.64
N ALA A 609 -26.05 20.78 0.69
CA ALA A 609 -25.68 21.06 -0.70
C ALA A 609 -24.74 22.28 -0.80
N VAL A 610 -24.99 23.32 -0.02
CA VAL A 610 -24.12 24.51 0.04
C VAL A 610 -22.77 24.16 0.66
N ALA A 611 -22.76 23.43 1.78
CA ALA A 611 -21.52 23.03 2.42
C ALA A 611 -20.65 22.12 1.52
N GLU A 612 -21.26 21.22 0.74
CA GLU A 612 -20.58 20.35 -0.21
C GLU A 612 -19.97 21.15 -1.37
N ALA A 613 -20.74 22.07 -1.95
CA ALA A 613 -20.30 22.94 -3.02
C ALA A 613 -19.11 23.81 -2.59
N GLU A 614 -19.23 24.49 -1.44
CA GLU A 614 -18.15 25.32 -0.88
C GLU A 614 -16.93 24.50 -0.47
N ALA A 615 -17.14 23.26 0.02
CA ALA A 615 -16.04 22.35 0.32
C ALA A 615 -15.37 21.79 -0.95
N GLY A 616 -15.97 21.95 -2.13
CA GLY A 616 -15.49 21.36 -3.38
C GLY A 616 -15.51 19.83 -3.34
N ILE A 617 -16.50 19.23 -2.69
CA ILE A 617 -16.68 17.77 -2.64
C ILE A 617 -17.97 17.35 -3.36
N LEU A 618 -17.91 16.21 -4.05
CA LEU A 618 -19.09 15.67 -4.73
C LEU A 618 -20.07 15.05 -3.74
N PRO A 619 -21.39 15.16 -3.99
CA PRO A 619 -22.42 14.38 -3.29
C PRO A 619 -22.13 12.89 -3.32
N ILE A 620 -22.59 12.15 -2.32
CA ILE A 620 -22.31 10.70 -2.18
C ILE A 620 -22.78 9.91 -3.40
N GLY A 621 -24.00 10.19 -3.87
CA GLY A 621 -24.57 9.55 -5.05
C GLY A 621 -23.68 9.72 -6.29
N GLU A 622 -23.18 10.94 -6.52
CA GLU A 622 -22.28 11.25 -7.64
C GLU A 622 -20.91 10.56 -7.49
N ARG A 623 -20.37 10.46 -6.26
CA ARG A 623 -19.13 9.72 -6.03
C ARG A 623 -19.30 8.23 -6.34
N HIS A 624 -20.41 7.64 -5.90
CA HIS A 624 -20.72 6.22 -6.16
C HIS A 624 -21.01 5.97 -7.63
N ALA A 625 -21.74 6.86 -8.30
CA ALA A 625 -21.98 6.80 -9.75
C ALA A 625 -20.66 6.87 -10.53
N LYS A 626 -19.79 7.84 -10.21
CA LYS A 626 -18.46 7.97 -10.82
C LYS A 626 -17.59 6.73 -10.59
N ALA A 627 -17.63 6.14 -9.39
CA ALA A 627 -16.93 4.90 -9.10
C ALA A 627 -17.48 3.73 -9.95
N GLY A 628 -18.80 3.64 -10.10
CA GLY A 628 -19.49 2.65 -10.92
C GLY A 628 -19.14 2.76 -12.40
N THR A 629 -19.18 3.96 -12.95
CA THR A 629 -18.77 4.23 -14.33
C THR A 629 -17.31 3.86 -14.55
N ARG A 630 -16.40 4.25 -13.65
CA ARG A 630 -14.98 3.88 -13.76
C ARG A 630 -14.79 2.36 -13.72
N LEU A 631 -15.49 1.65 -12.82
CA LEU A 631 -15.42 0.20 -12.76
C LEU A 631 -15.92 -0.43 -14.06
N TYR A 632 -17.04 0.06 -14.60
CA TYR A 632 -17.62 -0.46 -15.83
C TYR A 632 -16.72 -0.24 -17.04
N VAL A 633 -16.13 0.95 -17.19
CA VAL A 633 -15.13 1.24 -18.23
C VAL A 633 -13.92 0.32 -18.09
N ASN A 634 -13.34 0.21 -16.89
CA ASN A 634 -12.20 -0.66 -16.64
C ASN A 634 -12.51 -2.14 -16.90
N MET A 635 -13.77 -2.57 -16.78
CA MET A 635 -14.18 -3.93 -17.09
C MET A 635 -14.13 -4.26 -18.58
N GLN A 636 -14.36 -3.26 -19.45
CA GLN A 636 -14.29 -3.45 -20.90
C GLN A 636 -12.86 -3.69 -21.39
N THR A 637 -11.87 -3.17 -20.66
CA THR A 637 -10.44 -3.33 -20.98
C THR A 637 -9.79 -4.53 -20.29
N LEU A 638 -10.58 -5.41 -19.65
CA LEU A 638 -10.03 -6.59 -18.97
C LEU A 638 -9.61 -7.66 -19.98
N PRO A 639 -8.52 -8.41 -19.70
CA PRO A 639 -8.13 -9.54 -20.53
C PRO A 639 -9.27 -10.55 -20.69
N LYS A 640 -9.41 -11.18 -21.87
CA LYS A 640 -10.46 -12.20 -22.14
C LYS A 640 -10.43 -13.38 -21.18
N VAL A 641 -9.27 -13.67 -20.58
CA VAL A 641 -9.09 -14.73 -19.57
C VAL A 641 -9.64 -14.34 -18.18
N HIS A 642 -9.96 -13.07 -17.96
CA HIS A 642 -10.49 -12.58 -16.69
C HIS A 642 -11.94 -13.04 -16.49
N PRO A 643 -12.31 -13.60 -15.31
CA PRO A 643 -13.65 -14.14 -15.10
C PRO A 643 -14.79 -13.14 -15.39
N LEU A 644 -14.62 -11.87 -15.00
CA LEU A 644 -15.61 -10.82 -15.28
C LEU A 644 -15.78 -10.51 -16.78
N ALA A 645 -14.72 -10.60 -17.58
CA ALA A 645 -14.80 -10.35 -19.03
C ALA A 645 -15.62 -11.43 -19.74
N THR A 646 -15.65 -12.64 -19.19
CA THR A 646 -16.44 -13.76 -19.72
C THR A 646 -17.91 -13.72 -19.32
N LEU A 647 -18.32 -12.87 -18.37
CA LEU A 647 -19.69 -12.79 -17.91
C LEU A 647 -20.55 -12.07 -18.94
N ARG A 648 -21.52 -12.80 -19.51
CA ARG A 648 -22.59 -12.18 -20.30
C ARG A 648 -23.66 -11.64 -19.36
N VAL A 649 -23.77 -10.31 -19.30
CA VAL A 649 -24.89 -9.63 -18.65
C VAL A 649 -26.15 -9.96 -19.44
N ARG A 650 -27.16 -10.52 -18.75
CA ARG A 650 -28.48 -10.73 -19.34
C ARG A 650 -29.43 -9.70 -18.78
N GLU A 651 -30.17 -9.03 -19.65
CA GLU A 651 -31.27 -8.17 -19.22
C GLU A 651 -32.37 -9.01 -18.59
N THR A 652 -32.63 -8.77 -17.31
CA THR A 652 -33.65 -9.49 -16.55
C THR A 652 -34.43 -8.53 -15.70
N ARG A 653 -35.76 -8.56 -15.76
CA ARG A 653 -36.62 -7.66 -14.95
C ARG A 653 -36.60 -7.98 -13.45
N ARG A 654 -36.32 -9.23 -13.06
CA ARG A 654 -36.30 -9.68 -11.66
C ARG A 654 -34.87 -9.97 -11.21
N TYR A 655 -34.52 -9.54 -10.00
CA TYR A 655 -33.17 -9.66 -9.43
C TYR A 655 -32.09 -9.06 -10.36
N MET A 656 -32.21 -7.77 -10.65
CA MET A 656 -31.14 -7.03 -11.33
C MET A 656 -29.93 -6.88 -10.42
N SER A 657 -28.80 -7.41 -10.85
CA SER A 657 -27.51 -7.22 -10.17
C SER A 657 -26.96 -5.81 -10.42
N PRO A 658 -26.00 -5.34 -9.59
CA PRO A 658 -25.30 -4.07 -9.85
C PRO A 658 -24.62 -4.03 -11.21
N LEU A 659 -23.99 -5.13 -11.61
CA LEU A 659 -23.37 -5.25 -12.93
C LEU A 659 -24.39 -5.06 -14.06
N THR A 660 -25.59 -5.65 -13.93
CA THR A 660 -26.67 -5.45 -14.92
C THR A 660 -27.15 -4.00 -14.96
N LYS A 661 -27.29 -3.36 -13.80
CA LYS A 661 -27.67 -1.94 -13.72
C LYS A 661 -26.63 -1.02 -14.35
N LEU A 662 -25.34 -1.27 -14.09
CA LEU A 662 -24.24 -0.52 -14.70
C LEU A 662 -24.20 -0.70 -16.22
N ALA A 663 -24.41 -1.93 -16.69
CA ALA A 663 -24.48 -2.19 -18.13
C ALA A 663 -25.62 -1.43 -18.80
N LEU A 664 -26.83 -1.46 -18.21
CA LEU A 664 -27.98 -0.72 -18.74
C LEU A 664 -27.78 0.81 -18.71
N ALA A 665 -27.14 1.32 -17.65
CA ALA A 665 -26.88 2.76 -17.51
C ALA A 665 -25.86 3.30 -18.53
N HIS A 666 -25.05 2.42 -19.11
CA HIS A 666 -23.98 2.74 -20.05
C HIS A 666 -24.17 2.06 -21.42
N ASP A 667 -25.38 1.56 -21.69
CA ASP A 667 -25.71 0.95 -22.97
C ASP A 667 -25.56 1.99 -24.11
N GLY A 668 -24.98 1.57 -25.24
CA GLY A 668 -24.63 2.44 -26.36
C GLY A 668 -23.47 3.43 -26.14
N ALA A 669 -23.08 3.74 -24.89
CA ALA A 669 -21.93 4.62 -24.62
C ALA A 669 -20.58 3.96 -24.94
N ILE A 670 -20.54 2.63 -24.97
CA ILE A 670 -19.34 1.83 -25.23
C ILE A 670 -18.93 1.86 -26.71
N GLU A 671 -19.86 2.11 -27.64
CA GLU A 671 -19.55 2.13 -29.07
C GLU A 671 -18.56 3.24 -29.46
N ARG A 672 -18.43 4.28 -28.62
CA ARG A 672 -17.46 5.37 -28.79
C ARG A 672 -16.21 5.20 -27.93
N MET A 673 -16.07 4.08 -27.23
CA MET A 673 -14.96 3.84 -26.31
C MET A 673 -13.75 3.30 -27.06
N GLU A 674 -12.64 4.02 -26.98
CA GLU A 674 -11.35 3.50 -27.41
C GLU A 674 -10.92 2.37 -26.46
N THR A 675 -10.71 1.17 -26.99
CA THR A 675 -10.18 0.05 -26.22
C THR A 675 -8.67 -0.03 -26.44
N ILE A 676 -7.90 0.37 -25.42
CA ILE A 676 -6.47 0.11 -25.39
C ILE A 676 -6.27 -1.25 -24.75
N GLU A 677 -5.85 -2.26 -25.53
CA GLU A 677 -5.53 -3.58 -24.97
C GLU A 677 -4.25 -3.47 -24.12
N PRO A 678 -4.34 -3.66 -22.79
CA PRO A 678 -3.17 -3.56 -21.96
C PRO A 678 -2.34 -4.85 -22.10
N TYR A 679 -1.07 -4.71 -22.46
CA TYR A 679 -0.13 -5.83 -22.50
C TYR A 679 0.91 -5.71 -21.38
N ALA A 680 1.39 -6.86 -20.92
CA ALA A 680 2.48 -6.88 -19.95
C ALA A 680 3.77 -6.48 -20.67
N LEU A 681 4.46 -5.46 -20.17
CA LEU A 681 5.77 -5.08 -20.66
C LEU A 681 6.85 -5.92 -19.97
N PRO A 682 7.81 -6.50 -20.72
CA PRO A 682 8.93 -7.20 -20.12
C PRO A 682 9.77 -6.24 -19.26
N PRO A 683 10.04 -6.55 -17.97
CA PRO A 683 10.77 -5.64 -17.07
C PRO A 683 12.21 -5.33 -17.48
N TRP A 684 12.80 -6.16 -18.34
CA TRP A 684 14.15 -6.01 -18.87
C TRP A 684 14.21 -5.23 -20.19
N HIS A 685 13.07 -4.77 -20.72
CA HIS A 685 13.06 -3.88 -21.88
C HIS A 685 13.21 -2.43 -21.43
N ARG A 686 13.92 -1.64 -22.22
CA ARG A 686 14.08 -0.21 -21.95
C ARG A 686 12.73 0.49 -22.13
N HIS A 687 12.21 1.05 -21.05
CA HIS A 687 10.98 1.85 -21.09
C HIS A 687 11.30 3.32 -21.43
N MET A 688 10.42 3.97 -22.21
CA MET A 688 10.48 5.42 -22.36
C MET A 688 10.10 6.07 -21.03
N VAL A 689 11.01 6.87 -20.46
CA VAL A 689 10.75 7.64 -19.25
C VAL A 689 10.06 8.94 -19.67
N VAL A 690 8.88 9.20 -19.12
CA VAL A 690 8.13 10.45 -19.32
C VAL A 690 8.16 11.23 -18.02
N GLU A 691 8.77 12.42 -18.05
CA GLU A 691 8.83 13.35 -16.92
C GLU A 691 7.89 14.54 -17.18
N TYR A 692 7.03 14.89 -16.22
CA TYR A 692 6.14 16.04 -16.31
C TYR A 692 6.70 17.24 -15.52
N ASP A 693 6.56 18.47 -16.02
CA ASP A 693 7.03 19.66 -15.29
C ASP A 693 6.29 19.89 -13.95
N SER A 694 5.05 19.39 -13.81
CA SER A 694 4.36 19.38 -12.50
C SER A 694 5.04 18.49 -11.46
N ASP A 695 5.80 17.48 -11.90
CA ASP A 695 6.59 16.63 -11.02
C ASP A 695 7.87 17.36 -10.57
N LYS A 696 8.42 18.27 -11.39
CA LYS A 696 9.51 19.16 -10.95
C LYS A 696 9.07 20.18 -9.92
N GLU A 697 7.86 20.73 -9.99
CA GLU A 697 7.34 21.58 -8.91
C GLU A 697 7.13 20.78 -7.61
N ALA A 698 6.75 19.50 -7.69
CA ALA A 698 6.62 18.62 -6.53
C ALA A 698 7.99 18.14 -5.98
N GLU A 699 8.98 17.93 -6.84
CA GLU A 699 10.36 17.55 -6.49
C GLU A 699 11.19 18.74 -5.99
N ALA A 700 10.93 19.96 -6.47
CA ALA A 700 11.55 21.19 -5.98
C ALA A 700 11.20 21.50 -4.51
N TYR A 701 10.12 20.92 -3.96
CA TYR A 701 9.81 20.99 -2.54
C TYR A 701 10.60 19.98 -1.68
N VAL A 702 11.30 19.03 -2.30
CA VAL A 702 12.13 18.01 -1.62
C VAL A 702 13.62 18.28 -1.81
N ASP A 703 14.00 19.17 -2.73
CA ASP A 703 15.40 19.43 -3.04
C ASP A 703 15.97 20.61 -2.24
N THR A 704 16.81 20.29 -1.26
CA THR A 704 17.76 21.25 -0.70
C THR A 704 19.04 21.19 -1.50
N GLY A 705 19.11 22.01 -2.55
CA GLY A 705 20.34 22.56 -3.11
C GLY A 705 21.19 21.62 -3.96
N ASP A 706 21.34 22.03 -5.22
CA ASP A 706 22.45 21.75 -6.13
C ASP A 706 22.81 20.28 -6.39
N ASP A 707 22.11 19.65 -7.34
CA ASP A 707 22.70 18.65 -8.25
C ASP A 707 21.81 18.47 -9.51
N VAL A 708 21.73 19.49 -10.39
CA VAL A 708 21.01 19.42 -11.69
C VAL A 708 21.97 19.07 -12.85
N THR A 709 23.23 18.72 -12.60
CA THR A 709 24.25 18.72 -13.65
C THR A 709 24.72 17.36 -14.20
N GLU A 710 24.10 16.22 -13.88
CA GLU A 710 24.57 14.92 -14.43
C GLU A 710 23.53 14.02 -15.12
N THR A 711 22.27 14.46 -15.33
CA THR A 711 21.29 13.74 -16.19
C THR A 711 21.32 14.18 -17.66
N SER A 712 22.26 15.04 -18.06
CA SER A 712 22.32 15.70 -19.37
C SER A 712 22.76 14.81 -20.56
N ASN A 713 22.93 13.50 -20.37
CA ASN A 713 23.34 12.57 -21.45
C ASN A 713 22.24 11.61 -21.94
N MET A 714 20.99 11.72 -21.46
CA MET A 714 19.89 10.99 -22.10
C MET A 714 19.38 11.75 -23.32
N ARG A 715 19.18 11.02 -24.44
CA ARG A 715 18.45 11.50 -25.62
C ARG A 715 17.03 11.91 -25.20
N GLN A 716 16.79 13.18 -24.92
CA GLN A 716 15.48 13.66 -24.45
C GLN A 716 14.70 14.29 -25.59
N VAL A 717 13.47 13.83 -25.79
CA VAL A 717 12.48 14.59 -26.56
C VAL A 717 11.70 15.44 -25.57
N LEU A 718 11.86 16.76 -25.65
CA LEU A 718 11.17 17.71 -24.82
C LEU A 718 9.89 18.17 -25.52
N ILE A 719 8.77 17.99 -24.84
CA ILE A 719 7.44 18.27 -25.35
C ILE A 719 6.82 19.34 -24.47
N ALA A 720 6.32 20.42 -25.07
CA ALA A 720 5.48 21.38 -24.38
C ALA A 720 4.16 21.56 -25.14
N THR A 721 3.05 21.33 -24.47
CA THR A 721 1.69 21.52 -24.98
C THR A 721 1.02 22.69 -24.24
N SER A 722 0.06 23.32 -24.90
CA SER A 722 -0.74 24.39 -24.31
C SER A 722 -2.12 24.42 -24.94
N ALA A 723 -3.13 24.54 -24.10
CA ALA A 723 -4.49 24.88 -24.48
C ALA A 723 -4.87 26.29 -24.03
N SER A 724 -5.74 26.93 -24.81
CA SER A 724 -6.32 28.23 -24.47
C SER A 724 -7.80 28.30 -24.86
N ALA A 725 -8.57 29.04 -24.07
CA ALA A 725 -9.93 29.44 -24.41
C ALA A 725 -10.04 30.95 -24.25
N ARG A 726 -10.10 31.69 -25.36
CA ARG A 726 -10.11 33.15 -25.38
C ARG A 726 -11.06 33.66 -26.45
N ASN A 727 -11.81 34.73 -26.13
CA ASN A 727 -12.75 35.37 -27.06
C ASN A 727 -13.77 34.40 -27.69
N GLY A 728 -14.26 33.43 -26.93
CA GLY A 728 -15.24 32.45 -27.41
C GLY A 728 -14.67 31.34 -28.29
N LEU A 729 -13.37 31.33 -28.56
CA LEU A 729 -12.69 30.29 -29.33
C LEU A 729 -11.74 29.48 -28.44
N VAL A 730 -11.59 28.20 -28.77
CA VAL A 730 -10.69 27.26 -28.12
C VAL A 730 -9.58 26.90 -29.10
N GLY A 731 -8.34 26.99 -28.65
CA GLY A 731 -7.16 26.68 -29.45
C GLY A 731 -6.13 25.87 -28.67
N MET A 732 -5.29 25.18 -29.42
CA MET A 732 -4.17 24.40 -28.95
C MET A 732 -2.86 24.89 -29.56
N GLY A 733 -1.76 24.56 -28.90
CA GLY A 733 -0.41 24.71 -29.43
C GLY A 733 0.54 23.72 -28.79
N GLY A 734 1.66 23.49 -29.46
CA GLY A 734 2.73 22.70 -28.87
C GLY A 734 4.03 22.79 -29.66
N ILE A 735 5.09 22.38 -28.99
CA ILE A 735 6.43 22.31 -29.54
C ILE A 735 7.09 21.02 -29.08
N VAL A 736 7.76 20.35 -30.01
CA VAL A 736 8.55 19.14 -29.79
C VAL A 736 9.99 19.46 -30.14
N ARG A 737 10.91 19.22 -29.20
CA ARG A 737 12.35 19.42 -29.38
C ARG A 737 13.09 18.13 -29.12
N ASN A 738 14.08 17.81 -29.94
CA ASN A 738 14.99 16.69 -29.70
C ASN A 738 16.32 17.22 -29.17
N THR A 739 16.74 16.88 -27.96
CA THR A 739 18.01 17.36 -27.40
C THR A 739 19.20 16.46 -27.73
N ALA A 740 19.01 15.40 -28.55
CA ALA A 740 20.05 14.42 -28.87
C ALA A 740 21.21 14.97 -29.71
N SER A 741 21.04 16.06 -30.45
CA SER A 741 22.11 16.77 -31.18
C SER A 741 22.50 18.01 -30.39
N GLY A 742 23.70 18.05 -29.80
CA GLY A 742 24.20 19.14 -28.95
C GLY A 742 24.41 20.51 -29.61
N VAL A 743 23.59 20.90 -30.58
CA VAL A 743 23.60 22.21 -31.24
C VAL A 743 22.39 23.00 -30.74
N ALA A 744 22.65 24.10 -30.04
CA ALA A 744 21.68 24.79 -29.19
C ALA A 744 20.50 25.48 -29.91
N ASN A 745 20.45 25.51 -31.24
CA ASN A 745 19.50 26.38 -31.96
C ASN A 745 18.62 25.74 -33.04
N ASP A 746 18.69 24.44 -33.34
CA ASP A 746 17.96 23.91 -34.53
C ASP A 746 17.32 22.51 -34.40
N ASN A 747 16.92 22.09 -33.20
CA ASN A 747 16.28 20.78 -33.02
C ASN A 747 14.76 20.83 -32.71
N ILE A 748 14.02 21.75 -33.34
CA ILE A 748 12.55 21.70 -33.27
C ILE A 748 12.07 20.62 -34.23
N VAL A 749 11.58 19.51 -33.69
CA VAL A 749 11.01 18.39 -34.45
C VAL A 749 9.65 18.78 -35.03
N ALA A 750 8.84 19.47 -34.22
CA ALA A 750 7.53 19.94 -34.63
C ALA A 750 7.10 21.17 -33.84
N LYS A 751 6.37 22.06 -34.49
CA LYS A 751 5.68 23.19 -33.88
C LYS A 751 4.31 23.31 -34.52
N TYR A 752 3.27 23.35 -33.71
CA TYR A 752 1.90 23.45 -34.20
C TYR A 752 1.07 24.38 -33.33
N SER A 753 0.08 25.01 -33.94
CA SER A 753 -0.98 25.74 -33.26
C SER A 753 -2.22 25.69 -34.13
N ALA A 754 -3.38 25.44 -33.52
CA ALA A 754 -4.64 25.29 -34.23
C ALA A 754 -5.81 25.76 -33.37
N THR A 755 -6.82 26.35 -34.01
CA THR A 755 -8.12 26.64 -33.39
C THR A 755 -9.03 25.44 -33.60
N LEU A 756 -9.54 24.87 -32.52
CA LEU A 756 -10.37 23.65 -32.55
C LEU A 756 -11.85 23.94 -32.76
N GLY A 757 -12.31 25.12 -32.33
CA GLY A 757 -13.70 25.52 -32.51
C GLY A 757 -14.18 26.51 -31.46
N PRO A 758 -15.49 26.80 -31.45
CA PRO A 758 -16.10 27.69 -30.48
C PRO A 758 -16.26 27.01 -29.11
N ARG A 759 -16.32 27.83 -28.04
CA ARG A 759 -16.27 27.38 -26.63
C ARG A 759 -17.53 26.66 -26.15
N ASP A 760 -18.63 26.80 -26.87
CA ASP A 760 -19.88 26.07 -26.67
C ASP A 760 -19.78 24.61 -27.10
N GLU A 761 -18.91 24.28 -28.07
CA GLU A 761 -18.68 22.92 -28.54
C GLU A 761 -17.41 22.28 -27.96
N GLN A 762 -16.38 23.09 -27.71
CA GLN A 762 -15.05 22.65 -27.32
C GLN A 762 -14.64 23.27 -25.98
N ASN A 763 -13.78 22.60 -25.21
CA ASN A 763 -13.22 23.16 -23.98
C ASN A 763 -11.69 23.03 -23.93
N ALA A 764 -11.06 23.81 -23.05
CA ALA A 764 -9.60 23.84 -22.95
C ALA A 764 -8.98 22.48 -22.57
N TYR A 765 -9.70 21.60 -21.87
CA TYR A 765 -9.18 20.26 -21.55
C TYR A 765 -9.16 19.35 -22.78
N MET A 766 -10.20 19.43 -23.61
CA MET A 766 -10.24 18.74 -24.91
C MET A 766 -9.13 19.26 -25.82
N ALA A 767 -8.88 20.57 -25.80
CA ALA A 767 -7.77 21.17 -26.53
C ALA A 767 -6.39 20.73 -26.05
N GLU A 768 -6.22 20.51 -24.75
CA GLU A 768 -4.98 19.98 -24.20
C GLU A 768 -4.77 18.52 -24.64
N LEU A 769 -5.83 17.70 -24.64
CA LEU A 769 -5.77 16.32 -25.13
C LEU A 769 -5.44 16.26 -26.62
N GLU A 770 -6.04 17.11 -27.46
CA GLU A 770 -5.70 17.22 -28.87
C GLU A 770 -4.27 17.74 -29.07
N ALA A 771 -3.81 18.68 -28.23
CA ALA A 771 -2.43 19.13 -28.27
C ALA A 771 -1.48 17.96 -28.02
N ILE A 772 -1.73 17.13 -27.01
CA ILE A 772 -0.93 15.94 -26.70
C ILE A 772 -1.01 14.91 -27.83
N ALA A 773 -2.20 14.64 -28.38
CA ALA A 773 -2.36 13.71 -29.50
C ALA A 773 -1.58 14.17 -30.74
N MET A 774 -1.56 15.47 -31.02
CA MET A 774 -0.77 16.04 -32.12
C MET A 774 0.73 15.85 -31.90
N VAL A 775 1.24 16.02 -30.67
CA VAL A 775 2.65 15.69 -30.35
C VAL A 775 2.97 14.28 -30.80
N LEU A 776 2.17 13.30 -30.37
CA LEU A 776 2.43 11.89 -30.59
C LEU A 776 2.44 11.54 -32.09
N ARG A 777 1.61 12.21 -32.89
CA ARG A 777 1.61 12.09 -34.36
C ARG A 777 2.83 12.70 -35.03
N CYS A 778 3.40 13.74 -34.42
CA CYS A 778 4.58 14.44 -34.95
C CYS A 778 5.91 13.87 -34.44
N MET A 779 5.89 12.77 -33.67
CA MET A 779 7.12 12.12 -33.20
C MET A 779 7.87 11.46 -34.38
N PRO A 780 9.21 11.56 -34.44
CA PRO A 780 10.00 10.94 -35.51
C PRO A 780 9.80 9.43 -35.53
N ASP A 781 9.71 8.83 -36.73
CA ASP A 781 9.48 7.39 -36.91
C ASP A 781 10.51 6.50 -36.17
N GLY A 782 11.72 6.99 -35.93
CA GLY A 782 12.76 6.29 -35.17
C GLY A 782 12.51 6.16 -33.65
N LEU A 783 11.46 6.80 -33.12
CA LEU A 783 10.99 6.65 -31.72
C LEU A 783 9.71 5.82 -31.61
N GLN A 784 9.07 5.50 -32.74
CA GLN A 784 7.94 4.58 -32.78
C GLN A 784 8.48 3.15 -32.64
N HIS A 785 8.70 2.68 -31.41
CA HIS A 785 8.76 1.24 -31.16
C HIS A 785 7.34 0.67 -31.33
N ARG A 786 6.94 0.45 -32.58
CA ARG A 786 5.93 -0.53 -32.92
C ARG A 786 6.67 -1.86 -33.09
N ASP A 787 6.65 -2.67 -32.04
CA ASP A 787 6.66 -4.14 -32.10
C ASP A 787 6.05 -4.69 -30.81
#